data_AF-A0A368VUV3-F1
#
_entry.id   AF-A0A368VUV3-F1
#
_cell.length_a   1.000
_cell.length_b   1.000
_cell.length_c   1.000
_cell.angle_alpha   90.00
_cell.angle_beta   90.00
_cell.angle_gamma   90.00
#
_symmetry.space_group_name_H-M   'P 1'
#
loop_
_entity.id
_entity.type
_entity.pdbx_description
1 polymer ?
#
loop_
_entity_poly.entity_id
_entity_poly.type
_entity_poly.pdbx_seq_one_letter_code
_entity_poly.pdbx_strand_id
1 'polypeptide(L)'
;MPPLPRAPACGPHRPEKHHEAAQIHPAAPELSEVPGTIRTDLHIDDVHVRAGDLQLPDTDAANHDPTIFSDPDWFDPTRRQATNLAFGHGPRYCIGAPLARLELRAVFTELTARFPNLHLAVPVTGSRSTPPASPAVCSSFRCAGDKATWQTLPSGSAELWRFLPVRWCTHGSYRGYTSCEPNFGSAMSTSSDVGREAAVTTTGLPARQIADLVRRRVVTATDVVSEHLRRVAALNTDLNAFTAVVDDQALAAARAVDDALSAGEEVPPLAGVPFSVKDVIAVSGLPLQAGSPAMAGVRAEQDATAVARLRTAGAICLGKTNTPEFALSTQTWSPTHGYTINPIAPHQRLSPGGSSGGESAAVASGMSAFGMGTDFGGSVRWPAHCTGIASLRPGVGRVPADGQLPGLVPGQHPELDADSAQGQLQVVGPIARTIADVRLLSEVLLGESLGTPDVSGLRVGWCDDEGTMPVDARIRAAVAQAASSLADRVASVVHDRPETLTAADPLFSELRATDQQDGIRALAAPEEFGPVVRQLLASVRPVSREHVERLWGRVRELRDTFLAQMADVLILPVSSVAAPATEAWEVDVEGQTLDGWQIVSACRAVTLLGLPAAVATVGALPDERPIGVQVVARPGREDVALAVAELLENSALNGTEVHS
;
A
#
# COMPACT_ATOMS: atom_id res chain seq x y z
N MET A 1 -81.64 -34.39 -26.42
CA MET A 1 -81.28 -33.18 -25.64
C MET A 1 -80.26 -32.37 -26.45
N PRO A 2 -80.61 -31.18 -26.96
CA PRO A 2 -79.70 -30.23 -27.63
C PRO A 2 -79.52 -28.93 -26.79
N PRO A 3 -78.87 -27.82 -27.23
CA PRO A 3 -77.84 -27.58 -28.28
C PRO A 3 -76.62 -26.74 -27.77
N LEU A 4 -75.71 -26.35 -28.69
CA LEU A 4 -74.71 -25.24 -28.54
C LEU A 4 -75.38 -23.85 -28.42
N PRO A 5 -74.67 -22.81 -27.92
CA PRO A 5 -74.35 -21.68 -28.83
C PRO A 5 -73.04 -20.88 -28.60
N ARG A 6 -72.54 -20.39 -29.75
CA ARG A 6 -71.71 -19.22 -30.12
C ARG A 6 -71.19 -18.18 -29.09
N ALA A 7 -70.05 -17.59 -29.49
CA ALA A 7 -69.42 -16.39 -28.92
C ALA A 7 -70.23 -15.08 -29.11
N PRO A 8 -69.97 -14.04 -28.29
CA PRO A 8 -70.44 -12.67 -28.53
C PRO A 8 -69.50 -11.88 -29.45
N ALA A 9 -70.08 -11.04 -30.30
CA ALA A 9 -69.38 -10.05 -31.12
C ALA A 9 -69.47 -8.65 -30.48
N CYS A 10 -68.54 -7.75 -30.83
CA CYS A 10 -68.62 -6.33 -30.49
C CYS A 10 -68.60 -5.44 -31.74
N GLY A 11 -69.54 -4.49 -31.77
CA GLY A 11 -69.71 -3.37 -32.69
C GLY A 11 -71.10 -2.74 -32.44
N PRO A 12 -71.47 -1.59 -33.06
CA PRO A 12 -70.70 -0.69 -33.93
C PRO A 12 -70.85 0.84 -33.60
N HIS A 13 -70.18 1.70 -34.38
CA HIS A 13 -70.36 3.17 -34.56
C HIS A 13 -70.07 4.12 -33.35
N ARG A 14 -69.20 5.16 -33.45
CA ARG A 14 -69.15 6.40 -34.31
C ARG A 14 -70.25 7.43 -33.99
N PRO A 15 -70.05 8.77 -34.13
CA PRO A 15 -69.08 9.45 -35.01
C PRO A 15 -68.34 10.74 -34.49
N GLU A 16 -67.28 11.16 -35.21
CA GLU A 16 -66.84 12.57 -35.51
C GLU A 16 -66.49 13.54 -34.34
N LYS A 17 -65.63 14.57 -34.42
CA LYS A 17 -64.75 15.28 -35.41
C LYS A 17 -63.78 16.16 -34.57
N HIS A 18 -62.66 16.76 -34.99
CA HIS A 18 -61.85 16.93 -36.22
C HIS A 18 -60.36 17.12 -35.79
N HIS A 19 -59.36 16.73 -36.59
CA HIS A 19 -58.19 17.56 -37.04
C HIS A 19 -57.10 16.73 -37.76
N GLU A 20 -56.27 17.43 -38.54
CA GLU A 20 -55.39 16.95 -39.62
C GLU A 20 -54.38 15.83 -39.34
N ALA A 21 -53.96 15.21 -40.44
CA ALA A 21 -52.79 14.33 -40.47
C ALA A 21 -51.48 15.14 -40.51
N ALA A 22 -50.60 14.87 -39.54
CA ALA A 22 -49.16 15.08 -39.67
C ALA A 22 -48.46 13.93 -38.93
N GLN A 23 -47.87 12.98 -39.68
CA GLN A 23 -46.96 11.99 -39.09
C GLN A 23 -45.65 12.70 -38.78
N ILE A 24 -45.47 13.09 -37.52
CA ILE A 24 -44.22 13.67 -37.01
C ILE A 24 -43.49 12.58 -36.22
N HIS A 25 -42.21 12.40 -36.52
CA HIS A 25 -41.33 11.47 -35.80
C HIS A 25 -41.34 11.77 -34.30
N PRO A 26 -41.21 10.77 -33.41
CA PRO A 26 -40.76 11.04 -32.05
C PRO A 26 -39.33 11.55 -32.15
N ALA A 27 -39.17 12.87 -32.01
CA ALA A 27 -37.86 13.50 -31.99
C ALA A 27 -37.06 12.96 -30.80
N ALA A 28 -35.77 12.71 -31.01
CA ALA A 28 -34.84 12.61 -29.89
C ALA A 28 -34.91 13.93 -29.08
N PRO A 29 -34.76 13.88 -27.74
CA PRO A 29 -34.79 15.09 -26.93
C PRO A 29 -33.76 16.10 -27.43
N GLU A 30 -34.17 17.36 -27.61
CA GLU A 30 -33.28 18.42 -28.08
C GLU A 30 -32.10 18.58 -27.09
N LEU A 31 -30.88 18.68 -27.64
CA LEU A 31 -29.61 18.81 -26.90
C LEU A 31 -29.43 20.21 -26.24
N SER A 32 -30.52 20.84 -25.83
CA SER A 32 -30.55 22.22 -25.34
C SER A 32 -30.32 22.35 -23.83
N GLU A 33 -30.47 21.29 -23.04
CA GLU A 33 -30.46 21.37 -21.56
C GLU A 33 -29.26 20.75 -20.83
N VAL A 34 -28.25 20.19 -21.52
CA VAL A 34 -27.02 19.67 -20.87
C VAL A 34 -25.97 20.77 -20.73
N PRO A 35 -25.58 21.20 -19.51
CA PRO A 35 -24.55 22.22 -19.33
C PRO A 35 -23.15 21.64 -19.58
N GLY A 36 -22.42 22.15 -20.57
CA GLY A 36 -20.98 21.87 -20.74
C GLY A 36 -20.53 21.41 -22.13
N THR A 37 -21.44 21.10 -23.07
CA THR A 37 -21.05 20.75 -24.45
C THR A 37 -20.33 21.89 -25.16
N ILE A 38 -19.15 21.60 -25.73
CA ILE A 38 -18.47 22.49 -26.68
C ILE A 38 -19.32 22.56 -27.96
N ARG A 39 -19.68 23.77 -28.39
CA ARG A 39 -20.60 24.03 -29.53
C ARG A 39 -19.89 24.64 -30.74
N THR A 40 -18.70 24.16 -31.06
CA THR A 40 -17.89 24.66 -32.17
C THR A 40 -17.25 23.49 -32.91
N ASP A 41 -17.28 23.54 -34.24
CA ASP A 41 -16.57 22.58 -35.08
C ASP A 41 -15.06 22.62 -34.78
N LEU A 42 -14.41 21.46 -34.74
CA LEU A 42 -12.98 21.35 -34.48
C LEU A 42 -12.25 20.88 -35.74
N HIS A 43 -11.20 21.62 -36.11
CA HIS A 43 -10.25 21.22 -37.13
C HIS A 43 -8.96 20.73 -36.45
N ILE A 44 -8.58 19.48 -36.70
CA ILE A 44 -7.29 18.90 -36.30
C ILE A 44 -6.60 18.47 -37.58
N ASP A 45 -5.67 19.30 -38.07
CA ASP A 45 -5.01 19.14 -39.37
C ASP A 45 -6.04 18.89 -40.50
N ASP A 46 -5.94 17.77 -41.21
CA ASP A 46 -6.85 17.40 -42.31
C ASP A 46 -8.22 16.84 -41.83
N VAL A 47 -8.39 16.64 -40.52
CA VAL A 47 -9.60 16.03 -39.94
C VAL A 47 -10.55 17.10 -39.41
N HIS A 48 -11.76 17.13 -39.95
CA HIS A 48 -12.83 18.03 -39.54
C HIS A 48 -13.88 17.27 -38.72
N VAL A 49 -14.00 17.62 -37.44
CA VAL A 49 -14.95 17.03 -36.48
C VAL A 49 -16.07 18.03 -36.23
N ARG A 50 -17.32 17.69 -36.58
CA ARG A 50 -18.44 18.64 -36.48
C ARG A 50 -19.01 18.69 -35.06
N ALA A 51 -19.54 19.84 -34.69
CA ALA A 51 -20.27 20.05 -33.45
C ALA A 51 -21.52 19.16 -33.39
N GLY A 52 -21.40 18.02 -32.70
CA GLY A 52 -22.45 17.00 -32.57
C GLY A 52 -21.95 15.57 -32.80
N ASP A 53 -20.81 15.39 -33.47
CA ASP A 53 -20.24 14.06 -33.78
C ASP A 53 -19.53 13.41 -32.57
N LEU A 54 -19.25 14.20 -31.53
CA LEU A 54 -18.63 13.73 -30.28
C LEU A 54 -19.70 13.36 -29.24
N GLN A 55 -20.11 12.10 -29.22
CA GLN A 55 -20.84 11.53 -28.07
C GLN A 55 -19.86 10.97 -27.03
N LEU A 56 -20.10 11.30 -25.77
CA LEU A 56 -19.37 10.79 -24.61
C LEU A 56 -20.08 9.53 -24.09
N PRO A 57 -19.47 8.33 -24.14
CA PRO A 57 -19.99 7.18 -23.42
C PRO A 57 -19.71 7.33 -21.93
N ASP A 58 -20.64 6.84 -21.10
CA ASP A 58 -20.35 6.49 -19.72
C ASP A 58 -19.33 5.33 -19.70
N THR A 59 -18.45 5.27 -18.71
CA THR A 59 -17.45 4.19 -18.62
C THR A 59 -18.00 2.98 -17.89
N ASP A 60 -19.00 2.36 -18.50
CA ASP A 60 -19.32 0.94 -18.41
C ASP A 60 -19.69 0.45 -19.82
N ALA A 61 -19.18 -0.73 -20.21
CA ALA A 61 -19.30 -1.37 -21.52
C ALA A 61 -18.64 -0.65 -22.73
N ALA A 62 -17.36 -0.96 -22.97
CA ALA A 62 -16.77 -0.91 -24.31
C ALA A 62 -16.90 -2.29 -25.00
N ASN A 63 -17.79 -2.39 -26.00
CA ASN A 63 -17.92 -3.48 -26.98
C ASN A 63 -18.06 -4.93 -26.47
N HIS A 64 -19.30 -5.37 -26.24
CA HIS A 64 -19.68 -6.79 -26.25
C HIS A 64 -20.76 -7.08 -27.30
N ASP A 65 -20.34 -7.34 -28.55
CA ASP A 65 -21.15 -8.09 -29.53
C ASP A 65 -20.31 -9.26 -30.10
N PRO A 66 -20.47 -10.48 -29.57
CA PRO A 66 -19.72 -11.65 -30.03
C PRO A 66 -20.21 -12.21 -31.37
N THR A 67 -21.27 -11.65 -31.97
CA THR A 67 -21.73 -12.06 -33.31
C THR A 67 -20.92 -11.41 -34.44
N ILE A 68 -20.15 -10.36 -34.14
CA ILE A 68 -19.38 -9.57 -35.11
C ILE A 68 -17.87 -9.85 -35.02
N PHE A 69 -17.34 -10.15 -33.83
CA PHE A 69 -15.89 -10.30 -33.60
C PHE A 69 -15.55 -11.55 -32.78
N SER A 70 -14.60 -12.37 -33.27
CA SER A 70 -14.28 -13.69 -32.73
C SER A 70 -13.13 -13.74 -31.72
N ASP A 71 -12.51 -12.61 -31.38
CA ASP A 71 -11.39 -12.53 -30.44
C ASP A 71 -11.38 -11.13 -29.76
N PRO A 72 -11.79 -11.02 -28.47
CA PRO A 72 -12.09 -9.73 -27.84
C PRO A 72 -10.90 -9.01 -27.19
N ASP A 73 -9.84 -9.72 -26.79
CA ASP A 73 -8.85 -9.21 -25.81
C ASP A 73 -7.50 -8.77 -26.43
N TRP A 74 -7.38 -8.65 -27.76
CA TRP A 74 -6.14 -8.24 -28.43
C TRP A 74 -6.22 -6.84 -29.06
N PHE A 75 -5.45 -5.89 -28.50
CA PHE A 75 -5.15 -4.61 -29.14
C PHE A 75 -4.20 -4.82 -30.32
N ASP A 76 -4.77 -4.87 -31.52
CA ASP A 76 -4.05 -4.97 -32.79
C ASP A 76 -3.77 -3.58 -33.37
N PRO A 77 -2.52 -3.09 -33.32
CA PRO A 77 -2.17 -1.73 -33.76
C PRO A 77 -2.13 -1.57 -35.29
N THR A 78 -2.34 -2.64 -36.07
CA THR A 78 -2.30 -2.60 -37.55
C THR A 78 -3.64 -2.20 -38.18
N ARG A 79 -4.72 -2.13 -37.39
CA ARG A 79 -6.09 -1.81 -37.83
C ARG A 79 -6.24 -0.36 -38.29
N ARG A 80 -5.97 -0.11 -39.57
CA ARG A 80 -6.11 1.20 -40.24
C ARG A 80 -7.58 1.64 -40.46
N GLN A 81 -8.37 1.85 -39.41
CA GLN A 81 -9.61 2.67 -39.50
C GLN A 81 -10.26 3.15 -38.18
N ALA A 82 -9.56 3.13 -37.04
CA ALA A 82 -10.07 3.76 -35.81
C ALA A 82 -9.75 5.26 -35.79
N THR A 83 -10.73 6.12 -36.13
CA THR A 83 -10.61 7.59 -36.12
C THR A 83 -10.91 8.25 -34.77
N ASN A 84 -11.35 7.48 -33.76
CA ASN A 84 -11.83 8.02 -32.49
C ASN A 84 -10.93 7.57 -31.34
N LEU A 85 -10.48 8.54 -30.54
CA LEU A 85 -9.70 8.29 -29.32
C LEU A 85 -10.15 9.32 -28.27
N ALA A 86 -10.65 8.85 -27.13
CA ALA A 86 -11.40 9.68 -26.18
C ALA A 86 -10.96 9.44 -24.73
N PHE A 87 -10.97 10.52 -23.94
CA PHE A 87 -10.83 10.50 -22.48
C PHE A 87 -11.87 11.46 -21.90
N GLY A 88 -12.63 11.02 -20.90
CA GLY A 88 -13.79 11.73 -20.35
C GLY A 88 -14.17 11.25 -18.95
N HIS A 89 -14.96 12.05 -18.23
CA HIS A 89 -15.04 12.03 -16.76
C HIS A 89 -16.25 11.23 -16.23
N GLY A 90 -16.00 10.07 -15.60
CA GLY A 90 -16.96 9.29 -14.82
C GLY A 90 -16.91 9.57 -13.30
N PRO A 91 -17.66 8.83 -12.45
CA PRO A 91 -17.75 9.07 -11.01
C PRO A 91 -16.39 8.98 -10.29
N ARG A 92 -16.26 9.73 -9.19
CA ARG A 92 -14.96 10.13 -8.60
C ARG A 92 -14.12 8.96 -8.08
N TYR A 93 -13.22 8.44 -8.91
CA TYR A 93 -12.04 7.74 -8.42
C TYR A 93 -11.08 8.71 -7.73
N CYS A 94 -10.46 8.27 -6.62
CA CYS A 94 -9.37 9.02 -5.99
C CYS A 94 -8.09 8.90 -6.85
N ILE A 95 -7.90 9.86 -7.76
CA ILE A 95 -6.71 10.03 -8.61
C ILE A 95 -5.41 10.21 -7.77
N GLY A 96 -5.54 10.46 -6.46
CA GLY A 96 -4.43 10.50 -5.51
C GLY A 96 -3.87 9.15 -5.08
N ALA A 97 -4.40 8.01 -5.55
CA ALA A 97 -3.75 6.71 -5.34
C ALA A 97 -2.53 6.55 -6.27
N PRO A 98 -1.33 6.15 -5.77
CA PRO A 98 -0.13 5.99 -6.61
C PRO A 98 -0.32 5.09 -7.83
N LEU A 99 -1.13 4.03 -7.70
CA LEU A 99 -1.45 3.12 -8.81
C LEU A 99 -2.15 3.83 -9.97
N ALA A 100 -3.15 4.67 -9.68
CA ALA A 100 -3.91 5.39 -10.73
C ALA A 100 -3.00 6.33 -11.54
N ARG A 101 -2.00 6.94 -10.89
CA ARG A 101 -0.97 7.76 -11.55
C ARG A 101 -0.04 6.94 -12.43
N LEU A 102 0.38 5.75 -12.00
CA LEU A 102 1.24 4.87 -12.81
C LEU A 102 0.52 4.40 -14.08
N GLU A 103 -0.73 3.94 -13.95
CA GLU A 103 -1.55 3.50 -15.09
C GLU A 103 -1.85 4.68 -16.05
N LEU A 104 -2.26 5.85 -15.54
CA LEU A 104 -2.45 7.06 -16.37
C LEU A 104 -1.17 7.49 -17.08
N ARG A 105 -0.01 7.37 -16.43
CA ARG A 105 1.29 7.75 -17.00
C ARG A 105 1.69 6.79 -18.13
N ALA A 106 1.48 5.49 -17.97
CA ALA A 106 1.71 4.52 -19.05
C ALA A 106 0.83 4.83 -20.28
N VAL A 107 -0.46 5.07 -20.07
CA VAL A 107 -1.41 5.46 -21.12
C VAL A 107 -0.98 6.75 -21.82
N PHE A 108 -0.66 7.82 -21.09
CA PHE A 108 -0.25 9.09 -21.71
C PHE A 108 1.12 9.02 -22.42
N THR A 109 2.07 8.20 -21.95
CA THR A 109 3.35 8.00 -22.63
C THR A 109 3.16 7.36 -24.01
N GLU A 110 2.35 6.29 -24.11
CA GLU A 110 2.06 5.62 -25.38
C GLU A 110 1.29 6.54 -26.35
N LEU A 111 0.36 7.35 -25.84
CA LEU A 111 -0.41 8.28 -26.64
C LEU A 111 0.40 9.47 -27.16
N THR A 112 1.28 10.06 -26.33
CA THR A 112 2.11 11.20 -26.75
C THR A 112 3.21 10.78 -27.73
N ALA A 113 3.69 9.53 -27.66
CA ALA A 113 4.56 8.95 -28.68
C ALA A 113 3.85 8.80 -30.05
N ARG A 114 2.53 8.60 -30.06
CA ARG A 114 1.72 8.36 -31.28
C ARG A 114 1.02 9.61 -31.82
N PHE A 115 0.76 10.61 -30.97
CA PHE A 115 0.11 11.87 -31.31
C PHE A 115 0.92 13.05 -30.74
N PRO A 116 2.05 13.43 -31.35
CA PRO A 116 2.98 14.42 -30.80
C PRO A 116 2.40 15.84 -30.67
N ASN A 117 1.29 16.14 -31.36
CA ASN A 117 0.55 17.41 -31.31
C ASN A 117 -0.65 17.37 -30.30
N LEU A 118 -0.73 16.36 -29.43
CA LEU A 118 -1.85 16.19 -28.50
C LEU A 118 -1.81 17.24 -27.38
N HIS A 119 -2.66 18.27 -27.48
CA HIS A 119 -2.77 19.30 -26.47
C HIS A 119 -3.80 18.97 -25.38
N LEU A 120 -3.35 18.95 -24.13
CA LEU A 120 -4.22 18.87 -22.95
C LEU A 120 -4.58 20.29 -22.48
N ALA A 121 -5.88 20.54 -22.32
CA ALA A 121 -6.42 21.79 -21.79
C ALA A 121 -6.79 21.57 -20.30
N VAL A 122 -6.13 22.32 -19.41
CA VAL A 122 -6.34 22.25 -17.95
C VAL A 122 -6.84 23.60 -17.43
N PRO A 123 -7.81 23.62 -16.49
CA PRO A 123 -8.38 24.86 -15.97
C PRO A 123 -7.47 25.50 -14.92
N VAL A 124 -7.05 26.75 -15.13
CA VAL A 124 -6.19 27.48 -14.18
C VAL A 124 -7.05 28.11 -13.08
N THR A 125 -7.12 27.48 -11.90
CA THR A 125 -7.86 28.03 -10.75
C THR A 125 -7.02 29.02 -9.93
N GLY A 126 -7.07 30.30 -10.32
CA GLY A 126 -6.43 31.40 -9.59
C GLY A 126 -7.41 32.29 -8.83
N SER A 127 -7.68 31.99 -7.55
CA SER A 127 -7.83 32.97 -6.46
C SER A 127 -8.29 32.29 -5.16
N ARG A 128 -7.81 32.77 -4.01
CA ARG A 128 -8.24 32.31 -2.69
C ARG A 128 -9.55 32.98 -2.29
N SER A 129 -10.57 32.22 -1.97
CA SER A 129 -11.68 32.66 -1.11
C SER A 129 -12.02 31.57 -0.09
N THR A 130 -12.05 31.96 1.18
CA THR A 130 -12.35 31.08 2.31
C THR A 130 -13.86 30.78 2.38
N PRO A 131 -14.28 29.54 2.68
CA PRO A 131 -15.69 29.24 2.93
C PRO A 131 -16.13 29.80 4.29
N PRO A 132 -17.35 30.36 4.41
CA PRO A 132 -17.88 30.83 5.70
C PRO A 132 -18.35 29.67 6.59
N ALA A 133 -18.26 29.85 7.91
CA ALA A 133 -18.65 28.84 8.89
C ALA A 133 -20.13 28.92 9.27
N SER A 134 -20.95 27.96 8.82
CA SER A 134 -22.20 27.50 9.49
C SER A 134 -22.86 26.36 8.69
N PRO A 135 -23.38 25.29 9.32
CA PRO A 135 -24.12 24.24 8.63
C PRO A 135 -25.60 24.60 8.45
N ALA A 136 -25.98 25.12 7.28
CA ALA A 136 -27.38 25.32 6.91
C ALA A 136 -27.69 24.65 5.55
N VAL A 137 -28.86 24.02 5.48
CA VAL A 137 -29.35 23.28 4.30
C VAL A 137 -29.32 24.15 3.05
N CYS A 138 -28.53 23.75 2.05
CA CYS A 138 -28.41 24.48 0.79
C CYS A 138 -28.81 23.58 -0.40
N SER A 139 -30.11 23.58 -0.70
CA SER A 139 -30.61 23.08 -1.99
C SER A 139 -30.39 24.15 -3.07
N SER A 140 -29.86 23.71 -4.22
CA SER A 140 -29.53 24.52 -5.41
C SER A 140 -28.39 25.56 -5.26
N PHE A 141 -27.19 25.17 -5.69
CA PHE A 141 -26.20 26.12 -6.22
C PHE A 141 -26.34 26.19 -7.74
N ARG A 142 -26.79 27.34 -8.27
CA ARG A 142 -26.44 27.74 -9.64
C ARG A 142 -25.06 28.36 -9.57
N CYS A 143 -24.06 27.78 -10.24
CA CYS A 143 -22.79 28.48 -10.42
C CYS A 143 -23.01 29.72 -11.29
N ALA A 144 -22.93 30.91 -10.68
CA ALA A 144 -22.77 32.15 -11.42
C ALA A 144 -21.43 32.12 -12.17
N GLY A 145 -21.40 32.69 -13.38
CA GLY A 145 -20.32 32.46 -14.32
C GLY A 145 -19.04 33.22 -14.00
N ASP A 146 -18.05 32.52 -13.44
CA ASP A 146 -16.64 32.91 -13.56
C ASP A 146 -16.08 32.38 -14.88
N LYS A 147 -15.41 33.24 -15.64
CA LYS A 147 -14.75 32.86 -16.90
C LYS A 147 -13.47 32.08 -16.58
N ALA A 148 -13.55 30.75 -16.63
CA ALA A 148 -12.37 29.91 -16.58
C ALA A 148 -11.42 30.27 -17.73
N THR A 149 -10.20 30.70 -17.40
CA THR A 149 -9.10 30.83 -18.35
C THR A 149 -8.43 29.48 -18.55
N TRP A 150 -8.40 29.03 -19.79
CA TRP A 150 -7.79 27.79 -20.21
C TRP A 150 -6.37 28.04 -20.69
N GLN A 151 -5.43 27.17 -20.31
CA GLN A 151 -4.06 27.21 -20.79
C GLN A 151 -3.76 25.93 -21.56
N THR A 152 -3.18 26.08 -22.75
CA THR A 152 -2.80 24.97 -23.63
C THR A 152 -1.33 24.64 -23.37
N LEU A 153 -1.04 23.39 -22.99
CA LEU A 153 0.33 22.93 -22.75
C LEU A 153 0.79 21.97 -23.85
N PRO A 154 2.08 21.98 -24.24
CA PRO A 154 2.64 20.97 -25.16
C PRO A 154 2.71 19.60 -24.48
N SER A 155 2.31 18.56 -25.19
CA SER A 155 2.53 17.15 -24.84
C SER A 155 4.02 16.89 -24.57
N GLY A 156 4.36 16.66 -23.30
CA GLY A 156 5.73 16.41 -22.84
C GLY A 156 6.34 17.50 -21.94
N SER A 157 5.66 18.61 -21.67
CA SER A 157 6.16 19.58 -20.68
C SER A 157 6.06 19.01 -19.26
N ALA A 158 7.11 19.21 -18.45
CA ALA A 158 7.09 18.83 -17.02
C ALA A 158 6.05 19.62 -16.21
N GLU A 159 5.58 20.76 -16.74
CA GLU A 159 4.56 21.59 -16.11
C GLU A 159 3.15 21.00 -16.22
N LEU A 160 2.89 20.09 -17.16
CA LEU A 160 1.56 19.51 -17.40
C LEU A 160 0.98 18.83 -16.14
N TRP A 161 1.86 18.22 -15.33
CA TRP A 161 1.50 17.57 -14.06
C TRP A 161 1.21 18.54 -12.91
N ARG A 162 1.54 19.84 -13.03
CA ARG A 162 1.27 20.87 -12.01
C ARG A 162 -0.15 21.44 -12.05
N PHE A 163 -0.87 21.26 -13.15
CA PHE A 163 -2.14 21.96 -13.41
C PHE A 163 -3.39 21.08 -13.33
N LEU A 164 -3.26 19.80 -12.95
CA LEU A 164 -4.42 18.93 -12.65
C LEU A 164 -4.94 19.25 -11.23
N PRO A 165 -6.12 19.86 -11.06
CA PRO A 165 -6.58 20.30 -9.74
C PRO A 165 -6.98 19.11 -8.87
N VAL A 166 -6.21 18.88 -7.80
CA VAL A 166 -6.52 17.84 -6.81
C VAL A 166 -7.68 18.30 -5.92
N ARG A 167 -8.87 17.71 -6.11
CA ARG A 167 -9.99 17.82 -5.17
C ARG A 167 -10.28 16.47 -4.52
N TRP A 168 -9.72 16.27 -3.33
CA TRP A 168 -9.99 15.12 -2.49
C TRP A 168 -11.46 15.07 -2.07
N CYS A 169 -12.07 13.90 -2.19
CA CYS A 169 -13.42 13.65 -1.72
C CYS A 169 -13.35 12.79 -0.45
N THR A 170 -13.60 13.40 0.71
CA THR A 170 -13.76 12.65 1.96
C THR A 170 -14.98 11.74 1.86
N HIS A 171 -14.87 10.50 2.36
CA HIS A 171 -15.98 9.55 2.36
C HIS A 171 -17.06 9.97 3.37
N GLY A 172 -18.05 10.73 2.88
CA GLY A 172 -19.29 11.00 3.59
C GLY A 172 -20.17 9.76 3.64
N SER A 173 -20.73 9.47 4.81
CA SER A 173 -21.55 8.30 5.10
C SER A 173 -22.85 8.24 4.27
N TYR A 174 -22.92 7.28 3.33
CA TYR A 174 -24.17 6.92 2.66
C TYR A 174 -25.07 6.10 3.60
N ARG A 175 -25.88 6.79 4.40
CA ARG A 175 -27.08 6.20 5.03
C ARG A 175 -28.31 6.53 4.20
N GLY A 176 -29.00 5.48 3.74
CA GLY A 176 -30.41 5.53 3.39
C GLY A 176 -30.74 5.64 1.92
N TYR A 177 -31.03 4.49 1.30
CA TYR A 177 -32.21 4.33 0.45
C TYR A 177 -32.81 2.94 0.71
N THR A 178 -34.11 2.89 0.93
CA THR A 178 -34.88 1.67 1.21
C THR A 178 -35.50 1.09 -0.06
N SER A 179 -35.48 -0.25 -0.14
CA SER A 179 -36.46 -1.12 -0.84
C SER A 179 -36.79 -0.86 -2.32
N CYS A 180 -36.48 -1.85 -3.15
CA CYS A 180 -37.43 -2.43 -4.12
C CYS A 180 -37.03 -3.89 -4.42
N GLU A 181 -37.90 -4.85 -4.10
CA GLU A 181 -37.75 -6.25 -4.50
C GLU A 181 -38.16 -6.44 -5.97
N PRO A 182 -37.44 -7.25 -6.78
CA PRO A 182 -37.92 -7.72 -8.06
C PRO A 182 -38.78 -9.00 -7.89
N ASN A 183 -40.06 -8.92 -8.28
CA ASN A 183 -40.92 -10.10 -8.45
C ASN A 183 -40.35 -11.03 -9.53
N PHE A 184 -39.99 -12.27 -9.17
CA PHE A 184 -39.67 -13.31 -10.16
C PHE A 184 -40.95 -13.94 -10.74
N GLY A 185 -41.44 -13.35 -11.83
CA GLY A 185 -42.43 -13.95 -12.72
C GLY A 185 -41.78 -14.92 -13.71
N SER A 186 -42.30 -16.14 -13.81
CA SER A 186 -41.70 -17.24 -14.56
C SER A 186 -41.72 -17.09 -16.09
N ALA A 187 -40.58 -17.29 -16.74
CA ALA A 187 -40.48 -17.83 -18.09
C ALA A 187 -39.18 -18.63 -18.25
N MET A 188 -39.26 -19.96 -18.38
CA MET A 188 -38.09 -20.80 -18.71
C MET A 188 -37.76 -20.68 -20.20
N SER A 189 -36.50 -20.37 -20.50
CA SER A 189 -35.91 -20.55 -21.83
C SER A 189 -34.45 -20.98 -21.65
N THR A 190 -34.14 -22.23 -22.01
CA THR A 190 -32.80 -22.79 -21.87
C THR A 190 -31.86 -22.24 -22.94
N SER A 191 -30.89 -21.41 -22.54
CA SER A 191 -29.73 -21.02 -23.35
C SER A 191 -28.49 -21.04 -22.48
N SER A 192 -27.47 -21.78 -22.88
CA SER A 192 -26.27 -22.08 -22.09
C SER A 192 -25.12 -21.13 -22.39
N ASP A 193 -25.33 -19.84 -22.16
CA ASP A 193 -24.26 -18.83 -22.20
C ASP A 193 -24.06 -18.22 -20.81
N VAL A 194 -23.03 -18.70 -20.11
CA VAL A 194 -22.58 -18.08 -18.87
C VAL A 194 -21.74 -16.86 -19.26
N GLY A 195 -22.37 -15.69 -19.27
CA GLY A 195 -21.67 -14.43 -19.43
C GLY A 195 -20.60 -14.28 -18.36
N ARG A 196 -19.34 -14.12 -18.76
CA ARG A 196 -18.25 -13.76 -17.85
C ARG A 196 -18.49 -12.34 -17.34
N GLU A 197 -18.68 -12.18 -16.03
CA GLU A 197 -18.57 -10.87 -15.38
C GLU A 197 -17.16 -10.29 -15.62
N ALA A 198 -17.05 -8.95 -15.63
CA ALA A 198 -15.77 -8.27 -15.77
C ALA A 198 -14.82 -8.70 -14.64
N ALA A 199 -13.61 -9.14 -15.01
CA ALA A 199 -12.66 -9.70 -14.04
C ALA A 199 -12.24 -8.66 -13.00
N VAL A 200 -12.46 -8.96 -11.72
CA VAL A 200 -12.08 -8.08 -10.60
C VAL A 200 -10.55 -8.11 -10.44
N THR A 201 -9.89 -6.99 -10.73
CA THR A 201 -8.46 -6.79 -10.44
C THR A 201 -8.22 -6.81 -8.94
N THR A 202 -7.33 -7.69 -8.48
CA THR A 202 -7.03 -7.94 -7.06
C THR A 202 -5.69 -7.34 -6.61
N THR A 203 -4.78 -7.10 -7.55
CA THR A 203 -3.53 -6.37 -7.28
C THR A 203 -3.84 -4.96 -6.80
N GLY A 204 -3.21 -4.57 -5.69
CA GLY A 204 -3.49 -3.30 -5.01
C GLY A 204 -4.62 -3.35 -3.97
N LEU A 205 -5.52 -4.33 -3.97
CA LEU A 205 -6.59 -4.43 -2.96
C LEU A 205 -6.03 -4.82 -1.57
N PRO A 206 -6.59 -4.31 -0.46
CA PRO A 206 -6.31 -4.80 0.89
C PRO A 206 -6.42 -6.33 1.02
N ALA A 207 -5.52 -6.93 1.80
CA ALA A 207 -5.47 -8.39 2.03
C ALA A 207 -6.82 -8.95 2.49
N ARG A 208 -7.49 -8.25 3.41
CA ARG A 208 -8.83 -8.59 3.90
C ARG A 208 -9.92 -8.58 2.80
N GLN A 209 -9.78 -7.77 1.76
CA GLN A 209 -10.73 -7.71 0.64
C GLN A 209 -10.50 -8.87 -0.33
N ILE A 210 -9.24 -9.21 -0.61
CA ILE A 210 -8.88 -10.39 -1.41
C ILE A 210 -9.47 -11.66 -0.77
N ALA A 211 -9.30 -11.83 0.55
CA ALA A 211 -9.87 -12.95 1.29
C ALA A 211 -11.41 -13.00 1.25
N ASP A 212 -12.10 -11.85 1.29
CA ASP A 212 -13.58 -11.81 1.17
C ASP A 212 -14.05 -12.21 -0.24
N LEU A 213 -13.39 -11.70 -1.28
CA LEU A 213 -13.71 -12.02 -2.67
C LEU A 213 -13.51 -13.51 -2.98
N VAL A 214 -12.42 -14.11 -2.49
CA VAL A 214 -12.15 -15.55 -2.60
C VAL A 214 -13.17 -16.36 -1.81
N ARG A 215 -13.42 -16.03 -0.53
CA ARG A 215 -14.40 -16.74 0.32
C ARG A 215 -15.81 -16.71 -0.25
N ARG A 216 -16.21 -15.60 -0.86
CA ARG A 216 -17.51 -15.42 -1.53
C ARG A 216 -17.54 -15.98 -2.96
N ARG A 217 -16.44 -16.54 -3.45
CA ARG A 217 -16.26 -17.09 -4.80
C ARG A 217 -16.56 -16.08 -5.92
N VAL A 218 -16.28 -14.79 -5.67
CA VAL A 218 -16.32 -13.72 -6.69
C VAL A 218 -15.08 -13.80 -7.59
N VAL A 219 -13.96 -14.25 -7.03
CA VAL A 219 -12.74 -14.64 -7.76
C VAL A 219 -12.25 -15.98 -7.20
N THR A 220 -11.46 -16.72 -7.98
CA THR A 220 -10.75 -17.90 -7.47
C THR A 220 -9.41 -17.48 -6.85
N ALA A 221 -8.90 -18.25 -5.89
CA ALA A 221 -7.55 -18.07 -5.38
C ALA A 221 -6.50 -18.26 -6.49
N THR A 222 -6.76 -19.16 -7.45
CA THR A 222 -5.91 -19.37 -8.63
C THR A 222 -5.84 -18.13 -9.51
N ASP A 223 -6.94 -17.42 -9.74
CA ASP A 223 -6.96 -16.17 -10.51
C ASP A 223 -6.16 -15.07 -9.78
N VAL A 224 -6.38 -14.89 -8.47
CA VAL A 224 -5.66 -13.94 -7.61
C VAL A 224 -4.15 -14.16 -7.68
N VAL A 225 -3.70 -15.40 -7.44
CA VAL A 225 -2.26 -15.73 -7.45
C VAL A 225 -1.69 -15.57 -8.85
N SER A 226 -2.42 -15.96 -9.90
CA SER A 226 -2.01 -15.74 -11.30
C SER A 226 -1.88 -14.25 -11.66
N GLU A 227 -2.72 -13.38 -11.11
CA GLU A 227 -2.64 -11.93 -11.29
C GLU A 227 -1.42 -11.34 -10.59
N HIS A 228 -1.19 -11.73 -9.34
CA HIS A 228 -0.03 -11.29 -8.58
C HIS A 228 1.29 -11.77 -9.19
N LEU A 229 1.38 -13.02 -9.66
CA LEU A 229 2.56 -13.53 -10.39
C LEU A 229 2.80 -12.76 -11.70
N ARG A 230 1.74 -12.45 -12.47
CA ARG A 230 1.86 -11.56 -13.64
C ARG A 230 2.38 -10.17 -13.27
N ARG A 231 1.94 -9.59 -12.15
CA ARG A 231 2.43 -8.30 -11.65
C ARG A 231 3.90 -8.37 -11.21
N VAL A 232 4.33 -9.48 -10.60
CA VAL A 232 5.75 -9.75 -10.30
C VAL A 232 6.57 -9.80 -11.59
N ALA A 233 6.16 -10.59 -12.58
CA ALA A 233 6.85 -10.71 -13.86
C ALA A 233 6.96 -9.36 -14.61
N ALA A 234 5.92 -8.51 -14.52
CA ALA A 234 5.90 -7.21 -15.18
C ALA A 234 6.80 -6.14 -14.53
N LEU A 235 6.97 -6.15 -13.20
CA LEU A 235 7.65 -5.06 -12.48
C LEU A 235 9.00 -5.44 -11.86
N ASN A 236 9.27 -6.71 -11.59
CA ASN A 236 10.42 -7.08 -10.78
C ASN A 236 11.77 -6.81 -11.46
N THR A 237 11.81 -6.73 -12.79
CA THR A 237 13.01 -6.35 -13.56
C THR A 237 13.49 -4.94 -13.22
N ASP A 238 12.56 -4.00 -13.02
CA ASP A 238 12.87 -2.59 -12.71
C ASP A 238 12.99 -2.32 -11.20
N LEU A 239 12.16 -3.00 -10.40
CA LEU A 239 12.09 -2.80 -8.96
C LEU A 239 13.07 -3.67 -8.16
N ASN A 240 13.42 -4.85 -8.66
CA ASN A 240 14.31 -5.83 -8.02
C ASN A 240 13.92 -6.11 -6.55
N ALA A 241 12.63 -6.41 -6.34
CA ALA A 241 12.04 -6.63 -5.03
C ALA A 241 12.05 -8.12 -4.64
N PHE A 242 11.73 -9.02 -5.56
CA PHE A 242 11.82 -10.48 -5.40
C PHE A 242 13.18 -11.00 -5.86
N THR A 243 13.79 -11.87 -5.06
CA THR A 243 15.01 -12.62 -5.37
C THR A 243 14.72 -14.06 -5.81
N ALA A 244 13.58 -14.60 -5.40
CA ALA A 244 13.04 -15.87 -5.89
C ALA A 244 11.51 -15.83 -5.91
N VAL A 245 10.90 -16.43 -6.93
CA VAL A 245 9.44 -16.57 -7.08
C VAL A 245 9.11 -18.06 -7.20
N VAL A 246 7.95 -18.50 -6.72
CA VAL A 246 7.57 -19.92 -6.61
C VAL A 246 6.22 -20.26 -7.25
N ASP A 247 6.07 -19.82 -8.51
CA ASP A 247 4.88 -19.91 -9.35
C ASP A 247 4.10 -21.24 -9.20
N ASP A 248 4.75 -22.39 -9.45
CA ASP A 248 4.10 -23.70 -9.40
C ASP A 248 3.57 -24.06 -8.00
N GLN A 249 4.32 -23.72 -6.94
CA GLN A 249 3.93 -24.00 -5.56
C GLN A 249 2.81 -23.07 -5.10
N ALA A 250 2.89 -21.79 -5.48
CA ALA A 250 1.86 -20.79 -5.18
C ALA A 250 0.54 -21.16 -5.88
N LEU A 251 0.58 -21.53 -7.16
CA LEU A 251 -0.59 -21.97 -7.92
C LEU A 251 -1.14 -23.32 -7.45
N ALA A 252 -0.30 -24.23 -6.95
CA ALA A 252 -0.77 -25.47 -6.32
C ALA A 252 -1.49 -25.20 -4.98
N ALA A 253 -0.96 -24.31 -4.15
CA ALA A 253 -1.64 -23.87 -2.92
C ALA A 253 -2.95 -23.13 -3.20
N ALA A 254 -2.99 -22.32 -4.28
CA ALA A 254 -4.19 -21.63 -4.74
C ALA A 254 -5.30 -22.61 -5.14
N ARG A 255 -4.97 -23.61 -5.97
CA ARG A 255 -5.90 -24.68 -6.34
C ARG A 255 -6.45 -25.44 -5.14
N ALA A 256 -5.63 -25.72 -4.12
CA ALA A 256 -6.11 -26.35 -2.89
C ALA A 256 -7.14 -25.51 -2.12
N VAL A 257 -7.04 -24.17 -2.15
CA VAL A 257 -8.07 -23.27 -1.59
C VAL A 257 -9.35 -23.32 -2.42
N ASP A 258 -9.24 -23.32 -3.75
CA ASP A 258 -10.38 -23.39 -4.67
C ASP A 258 -11.11 -24.75 -4.59
N ASP A 259 -10.37 -25.85 -4.41
CA ASP A 259 -10.91 -27.20 -4.21
C ASP A 259 -11.66 -27.30 -2.87
N ALA A 260 -11.06 -26.81 -1.77
CA ALA A 260 -11.70 -26.77 -0.44
C ALA A 260 -12.99 -25.93 -0.45
N LEU A 261 -12.94 -24.74 -1.07
CA LEU A 261 -14.14 -23.93 -1.32
C LEU A 261 -15.18 -24.72 -2.10
N SER A 262 -14.80 -25.37 -3.19
CA SER A 262 -15.72 -26.13 -4.06
C SER A 262 -16.36 -27.32 -3.33
N ALA A 263 -15.63 -27.97 -2.43
CA ALA A 263 -16.13 -29.03 -1.54
C ALA A 263 -17.08 -28.51 -0.45
N GLY A 264 -17.15 -27.20 -0.24
CA GLY A 264 -18.00 -26.57 0.80
C GLY A 264 -17.35 -26.51 2.18
N GLU A 265 -16.02 -26.61 2.25
CA GLU A 265 -15.26 -26.54 3.50
C GLU A 265 -15.13 -25.10 4.01
N GLU A 266 -14.99 -24.92 5.33
CA GLU A 266 -14.68 -23.62 5.91
C GLU A 266 -13.20 -23.26 5.64
N VAL A 267 -12.98 -22.16 4.92
CA VAL A 267 -11.62 -21.70 4.61
C VAL A 267 -11.08 -20.69 5.64
N PRO A 268 -9.77 -20.73 5.96
CA PRO A 268 -9.12 -19.82 6.90
C PRO A 268 -9.24 -18.30 6.60
N PRO A 269 -8.86 -17.42 7.55
CA PRO A 269 -9.06 -15.96 7.43
C PRO A 269 -8.39 -15.28 6.24
N LEU A 270 -7.23 -15.76 5.78
CA LEU A 270 -6.42 -15.24 4.68
C LEU A 270 -6.45 -16.16 3.44
N ALA A 271 -7.46 -17.01 3.31
CA ALA A 271 -7.60 -17.95 2.20
C ALA A 271 -7.43 -17.26 0.82
N GLY A 272 -6.43 -17.73 0.06
CA GLY A 272 -6.13 -17.22 -1.28
C GLY A 272 -5.32 -15.93 -1.32
N VAL A 273 -4.97 -15.32 -0.19
CA VAL A 273 -4.24 -14.04 -0.15
C VAL A 273 -2.75 -14.25 -0.42
N PRO A 274 -2.16 -13.60 -1.45
CA PRO A 274 -0.77 -13.78 -1.80
C PRO A 274 0.17 -12.89 -0.98
N PHE A 275 1.29 -13.46 -0.49
CA PHE A 275 2.26 -12.75 0.36
C PHE A 275 3.72 -13.07 0.02
N SER A 276 4.62 -12.22 0.52
CA SER A 276 6.07 -12.30 0.30
C SER A 276 6.85 -12.41 1.62
N VAL A 277 8.05 -13.00 1.57
CA VAL A 277 8.88 -13.23 2.76
C VAL A 277 10.34 -12.80 2.54
N LYS A 278 10.85 -11.94 3.41
CA LYS A 278 12.22 -11.42 3.34
C LYS A 278 13.24 -12.54 3.38
N ASP A 279 14.30 -12.45 2.57
CA ASP A 279 15.31 -13.52 2.48
C ASP A 279 16.24 -13.70 3.70
N VAL A 280 15.84 -13.22 4.88
CA VAL A 280 16.41 -13.62 6.18
C VAL A 280 15.48 -14.50 7.01
N ILE A 281 14.24 -14.76 6.55
CA ILE A 281 13.24 -15.58 7.24
C ILE A 281 13.10 -16.91 6.49
N ALA A 282 13.08 -18.01 7.24
CA ALA A 282 12.96 -19.37 6.73
C ALA A 282 11.57 -19.65 6.13
N VAL A 283 11.55 -20.21 4.92
CA VAL A 283 10.36 -20.75 4.25
C VAL A 283 10.77 -22.10 3.65
N SER A 284 10.09 -23.17 4.02
CA SER A 284 10.43 -24.56 3.67
C SER A 284 10.64 -24.73 2.17
N GLY A 285 11.81 -25.29 1.80
CA GLY A 285 12.21 -25.52 0.42
C GLY A 285 12.72 -24.29 -0.34
N LEU A 286 12.56 -23.07 0.19
CA LEU A 286 12.94 -21.83 -0.48
C LEU A 286 14.35 -21.38 -0.09
N PRO A 287 14.99 -20.47 -0.88
CA PRO A 287 16.22 -19.81 -0.48
C PRO A 287 16.17 -19.23 0.94
N LEU A 288 17.32 -19.25 1.61
CA LEU A 288 17.58 -18.55 2.87
C LEU A 288 19.01 -17.99 2.80
N GLN A 289 19.22 -17.02 1.91
CA GLN A 289 20.57 -16.58 1.53
C GLN A 289 20.95 -15.21 2.11
N ALA A 290 20.00 -14.50 2.72
CA ALA A 290 20.21 -13.21 3.39
C ALA A 290 20.94 -12.16 2.53
N GLY A 291 20.83 -12.25 1.20
CA GLY A 291 21.57 -11.39 0.26
C GLY A 291 23.09 -11.59 0.24
N SER A 292 23.62 -12.66 0.82
CA SER A 292 25.07 -12.90 0.95
C SER A 292 25.60 -13.92 -0.07
N PRO A 293 26.73 -13.64 -0.75
CA PRO A 293 27.40 -14.63 -1.60
C PRO A 293 27.84 -15.88 -0.83
N ALA A 294 28.21 -15.73 0.44
CA ALA A 294 28.59 -16.82 1.34
C ALA A 294 27.45 -17.83 1.59
N MET A 295 26.20 -17.44 1.36
CA MET A 295 25.02 -18.29 1.55
C MET A 295 24.46 -18.82 0.23
N ALA A 296 25.20 -18.70 -0.88
CA ALA A 296 24.74 -19.09 -2.20
C ALA A 296 24.23 -20.55 -2.24
N GLY A 297 22.96 -20.72 -2.60
CA GLY A 297 22.32 -22.03 -2.69
C GLY A 297 21.74 -22.58 -1.38
N VAL A 298 21.93 -21.92 -0.24
CA VAL A 298 21.31 -22.31 1.04
C VAL A 298 19.77 -22.20 0.95
N ARG A 299 19.08 -23.21 1.46
CA ARG A 299 17.62 -23.33 1.51
C ARG A 299 17.14 -23.77 2.89
N ALA A 300 16.02 -23.25 3.35
CA ALA A 300 15.40 -23.68 4.60
C ALA A 300 14.70 -25.05 4.44
N GLU A 301 14.69 -25.86 5.50
CA GLU A 301 13.97 -27.15 5.53
C GLU A 301 12.53 -26.99 5.99
N GLN A 302 12.32 -26.12 6.97
CA GLN A 302 11.03 -25.84 7.56
C GLN A 302 10.73 -24.34 7.53
N ASP A 303 9.44 -24.01 7.61
CA ASP A 303 9.02 -22.62 7.78
C ASP A 303 9.44 -22.11 9.15
N ALA A 304 9.83 -20.84 9.24
CA ALA A 304 9.80 -20.13 10.52
C ALA A 304 8.36 -20.15 11.06
N THR A 305 8.16 -20.24 12.38
CA THR A 305 6.83 -20.36 12.99
C THR A 305 5.88 -19.22 12.55
N ALA A 306 6.41 -18.00 12.36
CA ALA A 306 5.67 -16.86 11.81
C ALA A 306 5.10 -17.13 10.39
N VAL A 307 5.88 -17.78 9.52
CA VAL A 307 5.46 -18.16 8.15
C VAL A 307 4.45 -19.31 8.20
N ALA A 308 4.70 -20.31 9.05
CA ALA A 308 3.79 -21.44 9.24
C ALA A 308 2.39 -20.98 9.70
N ARG A 309 2.31 -19.99 10.61
CA ARG A 309 1.04 -19.36 11.05
C ARG A 309 0.28 -18.73 9.89
N LEU A 310 0.95 -17.99 9.01
CA LEU A 310 0.32 -17.34 7.84
C LEU A 310 -0.19 -18.35 6.82
N ARG A 311 0.59 -19.41 6.51
CA ARG A 311 0.17 -20.49 5.61
C ARG A 311 -1.00 -21.28 6.18
N THR A 312 -0.99 -21.54 7.50
CA THR A 312 -2.13 -22.17 8.21
C THR A 312 -3.38 -21.28 8.16
N ALA A 313 -3.21 -19.96 8.19
CA ALA A 313 -4.28 -18.99 7.98
C ALA A 313 -4.73 -18.85 6.51
N GLY A 314 -4.24 -19.70 5.59
CA GLY A 314 -4.68 -19.78 4.19
C GLY A 314 -3.94 -18.86 3.21
N ALA A 315 -2.93 -18.11 3.68
CA ALA A 315 -2.15 -17.22 2.83
C ALA A 315 -1.13 -17.99 1.97
N ILE A 316 -0.87 -17.49 0.77
CA ILE A 316 -0.08 -18.16 -0.27
C ILE A 316 1.24 -17.43 -0.50
N CYS A 317 2.37 -18.09 -0.23
CA CYS A 317 3.68 -17.48 -0.40
C CYS A 317 4.05 -17.41 -1.89
N LEU A 318 4.32 -16.21 -2.39
CA LEU A 318 4.80 -15.96 -3.76
C LEU A 318 6.31 -16.17 -3.91
N GLY A 319 7.09 -16.04 -2.84
CA GLY A 319 8.54 -16.20 -2.87
C GLY A 319 9.32 -15.34 -1.88
N LYS A 320 10.61 -15.15 -2.16
CA LYS A 320 11.57 -14.44 -1.30
C LYS A 320 11.89 -13.04 -1.82
N THR A 321 12.02 -12.07 -0.92
CA THR A 321 12.36 -10.68 -1.26
C THR A 321 13.78 -10.27 -0.90
N ASN A 322 14.31 -9.29 -1.65
CA ASN A 322 15.64 -8.75 -1.48
C ASN A 322 15.78 -8.05 -0.13
N THR A 323 16.98 -8.16 0.43
CA THR A 323 17.43 -7.63 1.71
C THR A 323 18.90 -7.30 1.55
N PRO A 324 19.44 -6.26 2.19
CA PRO A 324 20.88 -6.13 2.30
C PRO A 324 21.47 -7.31 3.08
N GLU A 325 22.77 -7.51 2.88
CA GLU A 325 23.51 -8.66 3.40
C GLU A 325 23.32 -8.83 4.92
N PHE A 326 22.79 -9.99 5.36
CA PHE A 326 22.37 -10.27 6.75
C PHE A 326 21.51 -9.19 7.40
N ALA A 327 20.71 -8.48 6.61
CA ALA A 327 19.88 -7.35 7.03
C ALA A 327 20.68 -6.12 7.56
N LEU A 328 21.98 -6.02 7.26
CA LEU A 328 22.92 -5.02 7.80
C LEU A 328 23.02 -3.71 6.98
N SER A 329 21.89 -3.17 6.51
CA SER A 329 21.83 -1.81 5.97
C SER A 329 20.42 -1.21 6.04
N THR A 330 20.35 0.12 6.05
CA THR A 330 19.11 0.91 5.90
C THR A 330 18.77 1.23 4.43
N GLN A 331 19.62 0.81 3.49
CA GLN A 331 19.28 0.70 2.07
C GLN A 331 19.21 -0.78 1.66
N THR A 332 18.26 -1.13 0.79
CA THR A 332 18.16 -2.51 0.29
C THR A 332 19.08 -2.71 -0.92
N TRP A 333 20.32 -3.07 -0.61
CA TRP A 333 21.35 -3.49 -1.56
C TRP A 333 22.03 -4.77 -1.08
N SER A 334 22.03 -5.81 -1.90
CA SER A 334 22.82 -7.02 -1.67
C SER A 334 23.94 -7.18 -2.70
N PRO A 335 25.12 -7.71 -2.32
CA PRO A 335 26.14 -8.13 -3.29
C PRO A 335 25.64 -9.16 -4.32
N THR A 336 24.61 -9.93 -3.97
CA THR A 336 24.02 -10.99 -4.82
C THR A 336 22.98 -10.49 -5.83
N HIS A 337 22.16 -9.50 -5.47
CA HIS A 337 21.01 -9.07 -6.29
C HIS A 337 21.05 -7.57 -6.64
N GLY A 338 21.93 -6.77 -6.03
CA GLY A 338 21.98 -5.32 -6.21
C GLY A 338 20.87 -4.58 -5.45
N TYR A 339 20.57 -3.37 -5.93
CA TYR A 339 19.60 -2.45 -5.31
C TYR A 339 18.15 -2.80 -5.65
N THR A 340 17.27 -2.79 -4.65
CA THR A 340 15.82 -2.64 -4.85
C THR A 340 15.47 -1.16 -5.02
N ILE A 341 14.52 -0.85 -5.90
CA ILE A 341 14.07 0.52 -6.20
C ILE A 341 12.68 0.79 -5.62
N ASN A 342 12.47 2.00 -5.12
CA ASN A 342 11.20 2.47 -4.58
C ASN A 342 10.14 2.65 -5.70
N PRO A 343 8.96 2.01 -5.61
CA PRO A 343 7.93 2.07 -6.64
C PRO A 343 7.12 3.37 -6.68
N ILE A 344 7.23 4.24 -5.67
CA ILE A 344 6.47 5.51 -5.64
C ILE A 344 7.00 6.51 -6.68
N ALA A 345 8.33 6.66 -6.74
CA ALA A 345 8.99 7.53 -7.71
C ALA A 345 10.19 6.81 -8.36
N PRO A 346 9.96 5.73 -9.15
CA PRO A 346 11.04 4.87 -9.65
C PRO A 346 12.01 5.62 -10.57
N HIS A 347 11.51 6.63 -11.30
CA HIS A 347 12.30 7.53 -12.13
C HIS A 347 13.32 8.40 -11.35
N GLN A 348 13.11 8.60 -10.04
CA GLN A 348 14.06 9.29 -9.16
C GLN A 348 15.11 8.33 -8.55
N ARG A 349 14.97 7.00 -8.78
CA ARG A 349 15.77 5.92 -8.17
C ARG A 349 15.98 6.14 -6.67
N LEU A 350 14.88 6.19 -5.94
CA LEU A 350 14.90 6.29 -4.47
C LEU A 350 15.07 4.90 -3.84
N SER A 351 15.61 4.89 -2.62
CA SER A 351 15.63 3.71 -1.75
C SER A 351 14.20 3.39 -1.26
N PRO A 352 13.78 2.10 -1.27
CA PRO A 352 12.55 1.64 -0.61
C PRO A 352 12.74 1.47 0.91
N GLY A 353 13.86 1.93 1.45
CA GLY A 353 14.31 1.68 2.82
C GLY A 353 15.03 0.34 2.97
N GLY A 354 15.40 0.01 4.21
CA GLY A 354 16.09 -1.24 4.54
C GLY A 354 15.96 -1.64 6.00
N SER A 355 16.15 -2.90 6.34
CA SER A 355 16.56 -4.00 5.46
C SER A 355 15.40 -4.74 4.77
N SER A 356 14.14 -4.46 5.08
CA SER A 356 12.98 -5.11 4.44
C SER A 356 12.44 -4.30 3.24
N GLY A 357 13.33 -3.72 2.42
CA GLY A 357 12.92 -2.89 1.27
C GLY A 357 12.40 -3.68 0.08
N GLY A 358 12.77 -4.96 -0.05
CA GLY A 358 12.15 -5.87 -1.02
C GLY A 358 10.66 -6.06 -0.72
N GLU A 359 10.30 -6.29 0.55
CA GLU A 359 8.92 -6.37 1.01
C GLU A 359 8.15 -5.07 0.75
N SER A 360 8.72 -3.92 1.13
CA SER A 360 8.03 -2.64 0.99
C SER A 360 7.78 -2.28 -0.48
N ALA A 361 8.77 -2.51 -1.35
CA ALA A 361 8.60 -2.35 -2.80
C ALA A 361 7.58 -3.32 -3.39
N ALA A 362 7.56 -4.59 -2.95
CA ALA A 362 6.58 -5.60 -3.42
C ALA A 362 5.14 -5.26 -2.99
N VAL A 363 4.94 -4.80 -1.76
CA VAL A 363 3.62 -4.44 -1.23
C VAL A 363 3.11 -3.11 -1.82
N ALA A 364 3.96 -2.09 -1.93
CA ALA A 364 3.57 -0.78 -2.46
C ALA A 364 3.28 -0.80 -3.99
N SER A 365 3.93 -1.67 -4.75
CA SER A 365 3.71 -1.84 -6.21
C SER A 365 2.51 -2.73 -6.58
N GLY A 366 1.92 -3.39 -5.59
CA GLY A 366 0.84 -4.37 -5.78
C GLY A 366 1.31 -5.77 -6.18
N MET A 367 2.62 -6.04 -6.30
CA MET A 367 3.16 -7.38 -6.56
C MET A 367 2.77 -8.38 -5.47
N SER A 368 2.73 -7.95 -4.22
CA SER A 368 2.31 -8.74 -3.05
C SER A 368 1.13 -8.06 -2.35
N ALA A 369 0.24 -8.80 -1.67
CA ALA A 369 -0.81 -8.18 -0.85
C ALA A 369 -0.25 -7.69 0.49
N PHE A 370 0.66 -8.46 1.09
CA PHE A 370 1.40 -8.12 2.29
C PHE A 370 2.76 -8.84 2.33
N GLY A 371 3.63 -8.39 3.22
CA GLY A 371 5.01 -8.84 3.32
C GLY A 371 5.45 -9.15 4.74
N MET A 372 6.45 -10.03 4.87
CA MET A 372 7.02 -10.43 6.15
C MET A 372 8.48 -10.01 6.27
N GLY A 373 8.74 -9.07 7.18
CA GLY A 373 10.08 -8.52 7.43
C GLY A 373 10.58 -8.76 8.85
N THR A 374 11.81 -8.32 9.09
CA THR A 374 12.43 -8.31 10.43
C THR A 374 12.77 -6.88 10.83
N ASP A 375 12.65 -6.57 12.12
CA ASP A 375 12.95 -5.25 12.68
C ASP A 375 13.92 -5.39 13.87
N PHE A 376 15.17 -4.97 13.65
CA PHE A 376 16.11 -4.66 14.73
C PHE A 376 16.32 -3.14 14.79
N GLY A 377 16.82 -2.49 13.72
CA GLY A 377 17.06 -1.05 13.70
C GLY A 377 15.92 -0.16 13.16
N GLY A 378 14.68 -0.64 13.07
CA GLY A 378 13.62 0.02 12.27
C GLY A 378 13.29 -0.68 10.96
N SER A 379 13.79 -1.89 10.75
CA SER A 379 13.82 -2.52 9.44
C SER A 379 12.49 -3.03 8.88
N VAL A 380 11.34 -2.86 9.55
CA VAL A 380 10.02 -2.86 8.87
C VAL A 380 9.40 -1.45 8.82
N ARG A 381 9.63 -0.65 9.86
CA ARG A 381 9.09 0.70 10.03
C ARG A 381 9.64 1.70 9.00
N TRP A 382 10.96 1.73 8.82
CA TRP A 382 11.66 2.58 7.85
C TRP A 382 11.29 2.27 6.40
N PRO A 383 11.28 0.99 5.94
CA PRO A 383 10.75 0.66 4.61
C PRO A 383 9.29 1.06 4.40
N ALA A 384 8.43 0.94 5.41
CA ALA A 384 7.04 1.37 5.33
C ALA A 384 6.91 2.89 5.16
N HIS A 385 7.68 3.67 5.93
CA HIS A 385 7.79 5.13 5.75
C HIS A 385 8.29 5.51 4.35
N CYS A 386 9.32 4.84 3.82
CA CYS A 386 9.87 5.15 2.50
C CYS A 386 8.88 4.95 1.35
N THR A 387 7.93 4.02 1.50
CA THR A 387 7.05 3.55 0.41
C THR A 387 5.58 3.86 0.63
N GLY A 388 5.22 4.53 1.74
CA GLY A 388 3.86 5.03 1.96
C GLY A 388 2.85 3.94 2.31
N ILE A 389 3.30 2.92 3.05
CA ILE A 389 2.50 1.77 3.48
C ILE A 389 2.56 1.61 4.99
N ALA A 390 1.84 0.62 5.51
CA ALA A 390 1.73 0.33 6.94
C ALA A 390 2.67 -0.80 7.38
N SER A 391 3.07 -0.78 8.65
CA SER A 391 3.78 -1.90 9.28
C SER A 391 3.57 -1.94 10.79
N LEU A 392 3.89 -3.07 11.41
CA LEU A 392 4.04 -3.20 12.87
C LEU A 392 5.39 -3.82 13.20
N ARG A 393 6.13 -3.17 14.10
CA ARG A 393 7.11 -3.83 14.98
C ARG A 393 6.36 -4.31 16.23
N PRO A 394 6.16 -5.63 16.46
CA PRO A 394 5.56 -6.12 17.70
C PRO A 394 6.48 -5.89 18.90
N GLY A 395 5.94 -6.01 20.11
CA GLY A 395 6.75 -6.11 21.33
C GLY A 395 7.70 -7.32 21.27
N VAL A 396 8.87 -7.18 21.89
CA VAL A 396 9.88 -8.27 21.96
C VAL A 396 9.25 -9.54 22.56
N GLY A 397 9.45 -10.68 21.90
CA GLY A 397 8.93 -11.99 22.31
C GLY A 397 7.45 -12.26 22.01
N ARG A 398 6.72 -11.32 21.40
CA ARG A 398 5.28 -11.51 21.06
C ARG A 398 5.05 -12.40 19.83
N VAL A 399 5.93 -12.32 18.83
CA VAL A 399 5.97 -13.24 17.68
C VAL A 399 7.19 -14.14 17.86
N PRO A 400 7.06 -15.47 17.66
CA PRO A 400 8.20 -16.40 17.67
C PRO A 400 9.32 -15.93 16.74
N ALA A 401 10.56 -15.99 17.25
CA ALA A 401 11.73 -15.42 16.60
C ALA A 401 12.62 -16.47 15.90
N ASP A 402 12.13 -17.69 15.76
CA ASP A 402 12.80 -18.82 15.12
C ASP A 402 12.89 -18.67 13.59
N GLY A 403 13.85 -19.37 12.98
CA GLY A 403 14.03 -19.39 11.53
C GLY A 403 14.51 -18.05 10.95
N GLN A 404 15.27 -17.26 11.72
CA GLN A 404 15.81 -15.96 11.28
C GLN A 404 17.34 -15.96 11.15
N LEU A 405 17.85 -15.30 10.10
CA LEU A 405 19.26 -14.97 9.94
C LEU A 405 19.56 -13.50 10.33
N PRO A 406 20.79 -13.20 10.80
CA PRO A 406 21.82 -14.13 11.27
C PRO A 406 21.39 -14.85 12.56
N GLY A 407 21.85 -16.10 12.74
CA GLY A 407 21.53 -16.94 13.90
C GLY A 407 22.65 -17.93 14.22
N LEU A 408 22.62 -18.53 15.42
CA LEU A 408 23.70 -19.36 15.97
C LEU A 408 23.87 -20.73 15.35
N VAL A 409 22.86 -21.24 14.65
CA VAL A 409 22.87 -22.57 14.03
C VAL A 409 23.06 -22.42 12.52
N PRO A 410 24.27 -22.71 11.98
CA PRO A 410 24.47 -22.82 10.54
C PRO A 410 23.57 -23.91 9.97
N GLY A 411 22.68 -23.53 9.05
CA GLY A 411 21.75 -24.47 8.42
C GLY A 411 20.32 -23.95 8.39
N GLN A 412 19.38 -24.87 8.57
CA GLN A 412 18.11 -24.82 7.84
C GLN A 412 16.91 -24.41 8.69
N HIS A 413 17.14 -24.16 9.99
CA HIS A 413 16.26 -23.44 10.90
C HIS A 413 17.06 -22.70 11.99
N PRO A 414 17.60 -21.50 11.69
CA PRO A 414 18.47 -20.77 12.60
C PRO A 414 17.72 -20.20 13.82
N GLU A 415 18.34 -20.33 15.00
CA GLU A 415 17.93 -19.65 16.24
C GLU A 415 18.75 -18.37 16.44
N LEU A 416 18.12 -17.30 16.93
CA LEU A 416 18.82 -16.04 17.21
C LEU A 416 19.79 -16.16 18.40
N ASP A 417 20.89 -15.42 18.35
CA ASP A 417 21.89 -15.37 19.43
C ASP A 417 21.34 -14.64 20.66
N ALA A 418 20.92 -15.40 21.67
CA ALA A 418 20.36 -14.88 22.91
C ALA A 418 21.36 -14.09 23.78
N ASP A 419 22.68 -14.21 23.56
CA ASP A 419 23.67 -13.39 24.27
C ASP A 419 23.95 -12.06 23.53
N SER A 420 23.45 -11.89 22.30
CA SER A 420 23.57 -10.66 21.49
C SER A 420 22.42 -9.66 21.69
N ALA A 421 22.70 -8.38 21.42
CA ALA A 421 21.72 -7.31 21.31
C ALA A 421 20.69 -7.60 20.21
N GLN A 422 21.15 -8.13 19.07
CA GLN A 422 20.27 -8.49 17.95
C GLN A 422 19.26 -9.57 18.33
N GLY A 423 19.70 -10.68 18.93
CA GLY A 423 18.79 -11.77 19.30
C GLY A 423 17.81 -11.43 20.42
N GLN A 424 18.18 -10.51 21.32
CA GLN A 424 17.31 -10.01 22.38
C GLN A 424 16.29 -8.95 21.92
N LEU A 425 16.51 -8.26 20.78
CA LEU A 425 15.69 -7.10 20.37
C LEU A 425 15.11 -7.20 18.94
N GLN A 426 15.55 -8.15 18.12
CA GLN A 426 14.98 -8.37 16.79
C GLN A 426 13.60 -9.04 16.90
N VAL A 427 12.66 -8.55 16.09
CA VAL A 427 11.32 -9.14 15.96
C VAL A 427 10.96 -9.37 14.50
N VAL A 428 10.08 -10.34 14.25
CA VAL A 428 9.40 -10.49 12.96
C VAL A 428 8.16 -9.59 12.96
N GLY A 429 7.92 -8.86 11.86
CA GLY A 429 6.83 -7.89 11.76
C GLY A 429 6.18 -7.86 10.37
N PRO A 430 4.84 -7.70 10.28
CA PRO A 430 4.13 -7.58 9.02
C PRO A 430 4.25 -6.19 8.41
N ILE A 431 4.25 -6.14 7.08
CA ILE A 431 4.16 -4.94 6.24
C ILE A 431 2.95 -5.11 5.31
N ALA A 432 2.04 -4.15 5.24
CA ALA A 432 0.86 -4.22 4.38
C ALA A 432 0.42 -2.82 3.90
N ARG A 433 -0.48 -2.73 2.91
CA ARG A 433 -0.95 -1.43 2.39
C ARG A 433 -1.82 -0.63 3.37
N THR A 434 -2.45 -1.28 4.36
CA THR A 434 -3.36 -0.64 5.31
C THR A 434 -3.11 -1.11 6.75
N ILE A 435 -3.37 -0.25 7.74
CA ILE A 435 -3.32 -0.63 9.16
C ILE A 435 -4.32 -1.76 9.48
N ALA A 436 -5.48 -1.77 8.81
CA ALA A 436 -6.46 -2.84 8.96
C ALA A 436 -5.90 -4.22 8.55
N ASP A 437 -5.11 -4.30 7.47
CA ASP A 437 -4.42 -5.53 7.10
C ASP A 437 -3.27 -5.84 8.07
N VAL A 438 -2.48 -4.85 8.49
CA VAL A 438 -1.43 -5.04 9.52
C VAL A 438 -2.02 -5.61 10.82
N ARG A 439 -3.22 -5.16 11.23
CA ARG A 439 -3.96 -5.70 12.39
C ARG A 439 -4.31 -7.17 12.18
N LEU A 440 -4.97 -7.52 11.08
CA LEU A 440 -5.35 -8.90 10.76
C LEU A 440 -4.12 -9.84 10.73
N LEU A 441 -3.03 -9.39 10.13
CA LEU A 441 -1.77 -10.14 10.09
C LEU A 441 -1.16 -10.29 11.47
N SER A 442 -1.23 -9.25 12.31
CA SER A 442 -0.75 -9.31 13.69
C SER A 442 -1.55 -10.32 14.52
N GLU A 443 -2.88 -10.40 14.37
CA GLU A 443 -3.69 -11.40 15.06
C GLU A 443 -3.28 -12.84 14.69
N VAL A 444 -3.04 -13.10 13.40
CA VAL A 444 -2.52 -14.41 12.91
C VAL A 444 -1.10 -14.69 13.44
N LEU A 445 -0.22 -13.69 13.46
CA LEU A 445 1.17 -13.85 13.89
C LEU A 445 1.31 -14.02 15.40
N LEU A 446 0.42 -13.41 16.19
CA LEU A 446 0.37 -13.57 17.65
C LEU A 446 -0.33 -14.87 18.05
N GLY A 447 -1.41 -15.23 17.33
CA GLY A 447 -2.29 -16.35 17.66
C GLY A 447 -3.46 -15.95 18.57
N GLU A 448 -3.81 -14.66 18.63
CA GLU A 448 -4.87 -14.10 19.47
C GLU A 448 -5.51 -12.89 18.78
N SER A 449 -6.77 -12.57 19.11
CA SER A 449 -7.39 -11.34 18.61
C SER A 449 -6.95 -10.14 19.46
N LEU A 450 -6.63 -9.04 18.79
CA LEU A 450 -6.21 -7.79 19.41
C LEU A 450 -7.41 -6.90 19.81
N GLY A 451 -8.61 -7.22 19.33
CA GLY A 451 -9.82 -6.44 19.59
C GLY A 451 -9.74 -4.99 19.10
N THR A 452 -10.64 -4.15 19.60
CA THR A 452 -10.68 -2.71 19.30
C THR A 452 -10.73 -1.93 20.63
N PRO A 453 -9.61 -1.41 21.14
CA PRO A 453 -9.60 -0.69 22.41
C PRO A 453 -10.32 0.66 22.28
N ASP A 454 -10.97 1.10 23.36
CA ASP A 454 -11.46 2.46 23.46
C ASP A 454 -10.27 3.43 23.59
N VAL A 455 -10.14 4.31 22.59
CA VAL A 455 -9.07 5.31 22.49
C VAL A 455 -9.41 6.62 23.20
N SER A 456 -10.67 6.84 23.59
CA SER A 456 -11.14 8.11 24.16
C SER A 456 -10.51 8.45 25.52
N GLY A 457 -10.05 7.43 26.26
CA GLY A 457 -9.36 7.59 27.54
C GLY A 457 -7.84 7.78 27.44
N LEU A 458 -7.24 7.67 26.26
CA LEU A 458 -5.78 7.63 26.12
C LEU A 458 -5.13 9.02 26.26
N ARG A 459 -3.97 9.05 26.93
CA ARG A 459 -3.02 10.17 26.81
C ARG A 459 -2.07 9.89 25.65
N VAL A 460 -2.01 10.82 24.70
CA VAL A 460 -1.07 10.78 23.57
C VAL A 460 0.02 11.82 23.79
N GLY A 461 1.24 11.36 24.04
CA GLY A 461 2.44 12.17 23.90
C GLY A 461 2.88 12.22 22.45
N TRP A 462 3.50 13.31 22.03
CA TRP A 462 4.22 13.37 20.75
C TRP A 462 5.50 14.20 20.88
N CYS A 463 6.46 13.96 19.99
CA CYS A 463 7.71 14.71 19.94
C CYS A 463 8.26 14.87 18.51
N ASP A 464 8.96 15.98 18.28
CA ASP A 464 9.58 16.34 17.00
C ASP A 464 10.69 15.36 16.54
N ASP A 465 11.41 14.75 17.49
CA ASP A 465 12.55 13.86 17.28
C ASP A 465 12.74 12.95 18.53
N GLU A 466 13.78 12.09 18.54
CA GLU A 466 14.13 11.32 19.75
C GLU A 466 15.12 12.06 20.68
N GLY A 467 15.91 13.00 20.14
CA GLY A 467 16.73 13.95 20.90
C GLY A 467 18.21 14.03 20.52
N THR A 468 18.71 13.17 19.62
CA THR A 468 20.14 13.13 19.22
C THR A 468 20.40 13.50 17.76
N MET A 469 19.42 13.30 16.87
CA MET A 469 19.54 13.62 15.44
C MET A 469 18.49 14.66 15.00
N PRO A 470 18.84 15.63 14.13
CA PRO A 470 17.86 16.50 13.51
C PRO A 470 16.93 15.70 12.57
N VAL A 471 15.76 16.29 12.30
CA VAL A 471 14.70 15.75 11.44
C VAL A 471 14.28 16.84 10.46
N ASP A 472 13.94 16.50 9.22
CA ASP A 472 13.41 17.45 8.24
C ASP A 472 12.19 18.20 8.81
N ALA A 473 12.19 19.53 8.71
CA ALA A 473 11.12 20.38 9.22
C ALA A 473 9.70 19.96 8.77
N ARG A 474 9.57 19.41 7.56
CA ARG A 474 8.29 18.96 7.00
C ARG A 474 7.82 17.64 7.64
N ILE A 475 8.75 16.78 8.04
CA ILE A 475 8.43 15.55 8.79
C ILE A 475 8.01 15.91 10.22
N ARG A 476 8.70 16.85 10.89
CA ARG A 476 8.26 17.40 12.18
C ARG A 476 6.84 17.98 12.10
N ALA A 477 6.57 18.81 11.09
CA ALA A 477 5.25 19.38 10.85
C ALA A 477 4.17 18.30 10.64
N ALA A 478 4.47 17.26 9.86
CA ALA A 478 3.56 16.12 9.65
C ALA A 478 3.27 15.36 10.96
N VAL A 479 4.28 15.13 11.81
CA VAL A 479 4.11 14.50 13.15
C VAL A 479 3.23 15.37 14.06
N ALA A 480 3.50 16.67 14.14
CA ALA A 480 2.72 17.61 14.94
C ALA A 480 1.25 17.67 14.47
N GLN A 481 1.02 17.68 13.15
CA GLN A 481 -0.30 17.69 12.54
C GLN A 481 -1.05 16.37 12.77
N ALA A 482 -0.37 15.23 12.62
CA ALA A 482 -0.91 13.91 12.91
C ALA A 482 -1.36 13.81 14.37
N ALA A 483 -0.49 14.15 15.33
CA ALA A 483 -0.83 14.16 16.74
C ALA A 483 -2.01 15.10 17.05
N SER A 484 -2.00 16.32 16.50
CA SER A 484 -3.08 17.30 16.69
C SER A 484 -4.44 16.81 16.16
N SER A 485 -4.46 16.00 15.10
CA SER A 485 -5.71 15.45 14.55
C SER A 485 -6.46 14.50 15.49
N LEU A 486 -5.78 13.99 16.52
CA LEU A 486 -6.35 13.08 17.52
C LEU A 486 -7.06 13.81 18.67
N ALA A 487 -6.94 15.14 18.78
CA ALA A 487 -7.40 15.91 19.95
C ALA A 487 -8.89 15.70 20.29
N ASP A 488 -9.76 15.54 19.29
CA ASP A 488 -11.21 15.27 19.47
C ASP A 488 -11.54 13.77 19.59
N ARG A 489 -10.55 12.90 19.83
CA ARG A 489 -10.68 11.43 19.84
C ARG A 489 -10.02 10.75 21.04
N VAL A 490 -9.19 11.45 21.80
CA VAL A 490 -8.42 10.93 22.94
C VAL A 490 -8.52 11.87 24.15
N ALA A 491 -8.07 11.45 25.33
CA ALA A 491 -8.22 12.25 26.55
C ALA A 491 -7.29 13.48 26.59
N SER A 492 -6.09 13.36 26.03
CA SER A 492 -5.21 14.50 25.77
C SER A 492 -4.18 14.22 24.69
N VAL A 493 -3.76 15.28 24.01
CA VAL A 493 -2.57 15.31 23.14
C VAL A 493 -1.60 16.34 23.73
N VAL A 494 -0.34 15.94 23.98
CA VAL A 494 0.67 16.80 24.61
C VAL A 494 1.98 16.69 23.83
N HIS A 495 2.61 17.82 23.52
CA HIS A 495 4.00 17.83 23.05
C HIS A 495 4.91 17.54 24.25
N ASP A 496 5.39 16.31 24.34
CA ASP A 496 6.12 15.77 25.48
C ASP A 496 7.10 14.69 24.99
N ARG A 497 8.39 15.01 25.03
CA ARG A 497 9.48 14.10 24.72
C ARG A 497 10.05 13.59 26.05
N PRO A 498 9.82 12.33 26.45
CA PRO A 498 10.41 11.79 27.67
C PRO A 498 11.93 12.00 27.68
N GLU A 499 12.47 12.63 28.73
CA GLU A 499 13.88 13.05 28.78
C GLU A 499 14.84 11.88 28.50
N THR A 500 14.46 10.69 28.98
CA THR A 500 15.15 9.42 28.80
C THR A 500 15.28 8.95 27.35
N LEU A 501 14.39 9.39 26.45
CA LEU A 501 14.42 8.97 25.04
C LEU A 501 15.76 9.32 24.37
N THR A 502 16.32 10.49 24.70
CA THR A 502 17.64 10.98 24.25
C THR A 502 18.79 9.98 24.50
N ALA A 503 18.70 9.17 25.54
CA ALA A 503 19.76 8.23 25.92
C ALA A 503 19.60 6.85 25.25
N ALA A 504 18.47 6.59 24.59
CA ALA A 504 18.17 5.29 24.03
C ALA A 504 18.98 4.98 22.77
N ASP A 505 19.13 5.91 21.83
CA ASP A 505 19.93 5.62 20.62
C ASP A 505 21.45 5.50 20.85
N PRO A 506 22.08 6.33 21.72
CA PRO A 506 23.46 6.12 22.13
C PRO A 506 23.66 4.77 22.82
N LEU A 507 22.76 4.38 23.74
CA LEU A 507 22.84 3.09 24.43
C LEU A 507 22.57 1.90 23.48
N PHE A 508 21.73 2.06 22.46
CA PHE A 508 21.58 1.08 21.38
C PHE A 508 22.89 0.90 20.61
N SER A 509 23.60 2.00 20.32
CA SER A 509 24.92 1.97 19.67
C SER A 509 25.95 1.23 20.52
N GLU A 510 26.04 1.56 21.81
CA GLU A 510 26.93 0.89 22.77
C GLU A 510 26.64 -0.61 22.86
N LEU A 511 25.36 -0.99 22.97
CA LEU A 511 24.96 -2.39 23.11
C LEU A 511 25.22 -3.19 21.82
N ARG A 512 24.83 -2.66 20.66
CA ARG A 512 25.10 -3.28 19.35
C ARG A 512 26.60 -3.46 19.09
N ALA A 513 27.45 -2.57 19.59
CA ALA A 513 28.90 -2.69 19.47
C ALA A 513 29.48 -3.88 20.28
N THR A 514 28.70 -4.49 21.17
CA THR A 514 29.10 -5.71 21.91
C THR A 514 28.85 -7.01 21.15
N ASP A 515 28.01 -7.00 20.10
CA ASP A 515 27.64 -8.18 19.33
C ASP A 515 28.88 -8.80 18.64
N GLN A 516 29.29 -10.00 19.08
CA GLN A 516 30.48 -10.67 18.55
C GLN A 516 30.30 -11.18 17.10
N GLN A 517 29.06 -11.19 16.61
CA GLN A 517 28.64 -11.67 15.29
C GLN A 517 28.89 -13.18 15.10
N ASP A 518 28.82 -13.97 16.17
CA ASP A 518 29.15 -15.40 16.14
C ASP A 518 28.26 -16.19 15.15
N GLY A 519 26.98 -15.85 15.07
CA GLY A 519 26.05 -16.39 14.06
C GLY A 519 26.39 -16.03 12.60
N ILE A 520 27.19 -14.99 12.34
CA ILE A 520 27.75 -14.72 10.99
C ILE A 520 29.10 -15.43 10.83
N ARG A 521 29.98 -15.35 11.84
CA ARG A 521 31.31 -15.98 11.85
C ARG A 521 31.26 -17.50 11.64
N ALA A 522 30.18 -18.15 12.08
CA ALA A 522 29.98 -19.59 11.94
C ALA A 522 29.55 -20.03 10.54
N LEU A 523 29.15 -19.11 9.64
CA LEU A 523 28.60 -19.45 8.32
C LEU A 523 29.66 -19.64 7.23
N ALA A 524 30.67 -18.76 7.20
CA ALA A 524 31.71 -18.76 6.15
C ALA A 524 32.96 -17.98 6.59
N ALA A 525 34.04 -18.08 5.82
CA ALA A 525 35.24 -17.29 6.02
C ALA A 525 34.99 -15.79 5.68
N PRO A 526 35.66 -14.83 6.36
CA PRO A 526 35.44 -13.40 6.14
C PRO A 526 35.47 -12.98 4.66
N GLU A 527 36.42 -13.49 3.90
CA GLU A 527 36.63 -13.22 2.48
C GLU A 527 35.45 -13.60 1.55
N GLU A 528 34.55 -14.49 1.99
CA GLU A 528 33.38 -14.95 1.23
C GLU A 528 32.19 -13.97 1.32
N PHE A 529 32.18 -13.09 2.31
CA PHE A 529 31.12 -12.09 2.49
C PHE A 529 31.33 -10.81 1.66
N GLY A 530 30.26 -10.06 1.47
CA GLY A 530 30.31 -8.72 0.89
C GLY A 530 31.12 -7.71 1.72
N PRO A 531 31.38 -6.51 1.16
CA PRO A 531 32.26 -5.52 1.78
C PRO A 531 31.75 -5.03 3.15
N VAL A 532 30.43 -4.86 3.31
CA VAL A 532 29.80 -4.37 4.55
C VAL A 532 30.01 -5.36 5.69
N VAL A 533 29.73 -6.65 5.45
CA VAL A 533 29.92 -7.70 6.46
C VAL A 533 31.40 -7.89 6.78
N ARG A 534 32.29 -7.86 5.78
CA ARG A 534 33.74 -7.89 6.02
C ARG A 534 34.23 -6.76 6.91
N GLN A 535 33.76 -5.54 6.68
CA GLN A 535 34.09 -4.38 7.50
C GLN A 535 33.55 -4.55 8.94
N LEU A 536 32.32 -5.03 9.10
CA LEU A 536 31.74 -5.33 10.41
C LEU A 536 32.55 -6.38 11.18
N LEU A 537 32.85 -7.53 10.57
CA LEU A 537 33.61 -8.61 11.21
C LEU A 537 35.04 -8.18 11.60
N ALA A 538 35.63 -7.25 10.84
CA ALA A 538 36.92 -6.62 11.14
C ALA A 538 36.82 -5.51 12.22
N SER A 539 35.65 -4.92 12.47
CA SER A 539 35.44 -3.93 13.53
C SER A 539 35.10 -4.54 14.89
N VAL A 540 34.55 -5.76 14.94
CA VAL A 540 34.25 -6.48 16.20
C VAL A 540 35.49 -6.53 17.11
N ARG A 541 35.27 -6.31 18.42
CA ARG A 541 36.28 -6.44 19.46
C ARG A 541 35.76 -7.38 20.56
N PRO A 542 36.64 -8.18 21.19
CA PRO A 542 36.26 -8.93 22.39
C PRO A 542 35.76 -8.00 23.49
N VAL A 543 34.64 -8.36 24.11
CA VAL A 543 34.04 -7.65 25.25
C VAL A 543 33.92 -8.61 26.44
N SER A 544 33.97 -8.08 27.67
CA SER A 544 33.72 -8.90 28.85
C SER A 544 32.21 -9.07 29.07
N ARG A 545 31.80 -10.26 29.53
CA ARG A 545 30.41 -10.54 29.92
C ARG A 545 29.87 -9.53 30.94
N GLU A 546 30.70 -9.15 31.91
CA GLU A 546 30.40 -8.10 32.90
C GLU A 546 30.03 -6.75 32.24
N HIS A 547 30.72 -6.37 31.15
CA HIS A 547 30.39 -5.14 30.43
C HIS A 547 29.01 -5.25 29.76
N VAL A 548 28.71 -6.38 29.12
CA VAL A 548 27.41 -6.64 28.47
C VAL A 548 26.28 -6.66 29.51
N GLU A 549 26.47 -7.37 30.62
CA GLU A 549 25.54 -7.40 31.76
C GLU A 549 25.27 -6.00 32.32
N ARG A 550 26.30 -5.15 32.45
CA ARG A 550 26.18 -3.74 32.87
C ARG A 550 25.41 -2.88 31.87
N LEU A 551 25.59 -3.08 30.55
CA LEU A 551 24.79 -2.38 29.54
C LEU A 551 23.33 -2.80 29.63
N TRP A 552 23.03 -4.10 29.76
CA TRP A 552 21.66 -4.57 29.99
C TRP A 552 21.04 -4.04 31.30
N GLY A 553 21.85 -3.81 32.34
CA GLY A 553 21.43 -3.07 33.53
C GLY A 553 20.93 -1.67 33.19
N ARG A 554 21.76 -0.87 32.50
CA ARG A 554 21.39 0.47 32.02
C ARG A 554 20.15 0.46 31.13
N VAL A 555 19.98 -0.55 30.27
CA VAL A 555 18.79 -0.68 29.40
C VAL A 555 17.52 -0.87 30.22
N ARG A 556 17.56 -1.70 31.28
CA ARG A 556 16.41 -1.91 32.19
C ARG A 556 16.06 -0.62 32.94
N GLU A 557 17.06 0.02 33.56
CA GLU A 557 16.88 1.29 34.28
C GLU A 557 16.31 2.39 33.38
N LEU A 558 16.82 2.50 32.15
CA LEU A 558 16.33 3.44 31.15
C LEU A 558 14.89 3.13 30.75
N ARG A 559 14.57 1.87 30.49
CA ARG A 559 13.23 1.41 30.09
C ARG A 559 12.20 1.66 31.18
N ASP A 560 12.51 1.34 32.43
CA ASP A 560 11.60 1.54 33.56
C ASP A 560 11.32 3.03 33.78
N THR A 561 12.37 3.87 33.70
CA THR A 561 12.23 5.33 33.81
C THR A 561 11.44 5.91 32.64
N PHE A 562 11.71 5.47 31.41
CA PHE A 562 10.94 5.86 30.22
C PHE A 562 9.46 5.47 30.35
N LEU A 563 9.14 4.25 30.79
CA LEU A 563 7.77 3.78 30.95
C LEU A 563 7.00 4.48 32.07
N ALA A 564 7.69 5.06 33.06
CA ALA A 564 7.11 5.93 34.07
C ALA A 564 6.81 7.34 33.55
N GLN A 565 7.59 7.83 32.57
CA GLN A 565 7.43 9.16 31.94
C GLN A 565 6.43 9.14 30.78
N MET A 566 6.48 8.12 29.92
CA MET A 566 5.66 7.96 28.71
C MET A 566 4.16 8.12 29.00
N ALA A 567 3.42 8.70 28.06
CA ALA A 567 1.96 8.62 28.03
C ALA A 567 1.48 7.18 27.73
N ASP A 568 0.23 6.99 27.31
CA ASP A 568 -0.26 5.66 26.87
C ASP A 568 0.26 5.32 25.47
N VAL A 569 0.42 6.37 24.65
CA VAL A 569 0.98 6.34 23.30
C VAL A 569 2.00 7.47 23.14
N LEU A 570 3.10 7.21 22.42
CA LEU A 570 4.04 8.23 21.93
C LEU A 570 4.02 8.24 20.40
N ILE A 571 3.83 9.42 19.80
CA ILE A 571 3.94 9.64 18.35
C ILE A 571 5.24 10.40 18.05
N LEU A 572 6.05 9.87 17.14
CA LEU A 572 7.35 10.46 16.75
C LEU A 572 7.70 10.10 15.29
N PRO A 573 8.69 10.77 14.65
CA PRO A 573 9.13 10.41 13.31
C PRO A 573 9.60 8.96 13.19
N VAL A 574 9.44 8.36 12.01
CA VAL A 574 10.13 7.09 11.68
C VAL A 574 11.61 7.33 11.39
N SER A 575 11.92 8.43 10.73
CA SER A 575 13.27 8.80 10.27
C SER A 575 13.44 10.31 10.21
N SER A 576 14.68 10.77 10.22
CA SER A 576 15.08 12.15 9.95
C SER A 576 14.73 12.65 8.54
N VAL A 577 14.54 11.75 7.57
CA VAL A 577 14.34 12.08 6.15
C VAL A 577 13.28 11.19 5.51
N ALA A 578 12.63 11.69 4.45
CA ALA A 578 11.88 10.83 3.54
C ALA A 578 12.84 9.99 2.69
N ALA A 579 12.31 9.03 1.91
CA ALA A 579 13.11 8.14 1.07
C ALA A 579 14.28 8.86 0.35
N PRO A 580 15.55 8.53 0.66
CA PRO A 580 16.70 9.13 0.01
C PRO A 580 16.92 8.52 -1.38
N ALA A 581 17.78 9.14 -2.19
CA ALA A 581 18.27 8.51 -3.40
C ALA A 581 18.98 7.18 -3.08
N THR A 582 18.87 6.21 -3.98
CA THR A 582 19.71 5.01 -3.94
C THR A 582 21.20 5.41 -3.96
N GLU A 583 22.07 4.64 -3.31
CA GLU A 583 23.52 4.91 -3.12
C GLU A 583 23.85 6.09 -2.18
N ALA A 584 22.91 6.99 -1.86
CA ALA A 584 23.14 8.10 -0.93
C ALA A 584 23.20 7.63 0.54
N TRP A 585 24.39 7.21 0.98
CA TRP A 585 24.63 6.79 2.37
C TRP A 585 24.65 7.96 3.36
N GLU A 586 25.04 9.15 2.91
CA GLU A 586 25.03 10.39 3.68
C GLU A 586 24.01 11.36 3.09
N VAL A 587 23.28 12.07 3.95
CA VAL A 587 22.27 13.07 3.57
C VAL A 587 22.38 14.32 4.44
N ASP A 588 22.11 15.50 3.88
CA ASP A 588 21.98 16.73 4.67
C ASP A 588 20.58 16.81 5.29
N VAL A 589 20.53 17.08 6.59
CA VAL A 589 19.30 17.31 7.35
C VAL A 589 19.49 18.56 8.20
N GLU A 590 18.78 19.63 7.85
CA GLU A 590 18.85 20.93 8.53
C GLU A 590 20.30 21.46 8.66
N GLY A 591 21.16 21.22 7.65
CA GLY A 591 22.57 21.63 7.65
C GLY A 591 23.53 20.70 8.41
N GLN A 592 23.09 19.51 8.81
CA GLN A 592 23.93 18.46 9.38
C GLN A 592 23.97 17.24 8.45
N THR A 593 25.16 16.73 8.15
CA THR A 593 25.33 15.48 7.42
C THR A 593 25.06 14.29 8.36
N LEU A 594 24.04 13.50 8.04
CA LEU A 594 23.69 12.26 8.75
C LEU A 594 23.98 11.05 7.87
N ASP A 595 24.55 10.00 8.46
CA ASP A 595 24.74 8.71 7.81
C ASP A 595 23.44 7.86 7.83
N GLY A 596 23.47 6.76 7.06
CA GLY A 596 22.34 5.84 6.92
C GLY A 596 21.89 5.17 8.22
N TRP A 597 22.69 5.17 9.29
CA TRP A 597 22.30 4.66 10.62
C TRP A 597 21.74 5.76 11.53
N GLN A 598 22.21 7.00 11.38
CA GLN A 598 21.73 8.18 12.12
C GLN A 598 20.33 8.59 11.68
N ILE A 599 20.01 8.51 10.39
CA ILE A 599 18.66 8.84 9.90
C ILE A 599 17.55 7.97 10.48
N VAL A 600 17.86 6.82 11.11
CA VAL A 600 16.89 5.93 11.78
C VAL A 600 17.04 5.87 13.30
N SER A 601 17.75 6.82 13.93
CA SER A 601 17.93 6.86 15.40
C SER A 601 16.60 6.79 16.17
N ALA A 602 15.52 7.44 15.69
CA ALA A 602 14.18 7.34 16.26
C ALA A 602 13.61 5.90 16.27
N CYS A 603 13.91 5.09 15.24
CA CYS A 603 13.51 3.68 15.24
C CYS A 603 14.33 2.85 16.23
N ARG A 604 15.64 3.10 16.30
CA ARG A 604 16.61 2.40 17.14
C ARG A 604 16.40 2.67 18.64
N ALA A 605 16.08 3.90 19.01
CA ALA A 605 15.65 4.28 20.36
C ALA A 605 14.44 3.44 20.83
N VAL A 606 13.39 3.37 20.01
CA VAL A 606 12.17 2.56 20.28
C VAL A 606 12.47 1.05 20.33
N THR A 607 13.42 0.57 19.51
CA THR A 607 13.89 -0.83 19.59
C THR A 607 14.48 -1.14 20.96
N LEU A 608 15.39 -0.32 21.46
CA LEU A 608 16.09 -0.57 22.73
C LEU A 608 15.10 -0.68 23.90
N LEU A 609 14.05 0.13 23.87
CA LEU A 609 12.96 0.13 24.86
C LEU A 609 12.02 -1.10 24.70
N GLY A 610 12.20 -1.91 23.65
CA GLY A 610 11.47 -3.17 23.43
C GLY A 610 9.96 -2.98 23.24
N LEU A 611 9.54 -1.86 22.65
CA LEU A 611 8.14 -1.46 22.56
C LEU A 611 7.48 -1.82 21.22
N PRO A 612 6.16 -2.11 21.20
CA PRO A 612 5.40 -2.20 19.96
C PRO A 612 5.25 -0.83 19.30
N ALA A 613 5.45 -0.78 17.99
CA ALA A 613 5.40 0.44 17.21
C ALA A 613 4.80 0.18 15.81
N ALA A 614 3.63 0.77 15.56
CA ALA A 614 3.00 0.76 14.24
C ALA A 614 3.50 1.95 13.41
N VAL A 615 3.49 1.82 12.08
CA VAL A 615 3.69 2.95 11.15
C VAL A 615 2.43 3.19 10.35
N ALA A 616 1.90 4.41 10.46
CA ALA A 616 0.86 4.94 9.57
C ALA A 616 1.48 6.01 8.67
N THR A 617 1.12 6.01 7.38
CA THR A 617 1.38 7.14 6.50
C THR A 617 0.38 8.26 6.81
N VAL A 618 0.86 9.50 6.92
CA VAL A 618 0.08 10.68 7.36
C VAL A 618 0.11 11.86 6.38
N GLY A 619 0.85 11.73 5.27
CA GLY A 619 1.04 12.81 4.29
C GLY A 619 2.16 12.48 3.31
N ALA A 620 2.51 13.46 2.47
CA ALA A 620 3.63 13.38 1.54
C ALA A 620 4.35 14.73 1.41
N LEU A 621 5.62 14.67 1.02
CA LEU A 621 6.38 15.83 0.56
C LEU A 621 5.90 16.30 -0.83
N PRO A 622 6.18 17.55 -1.24
CA PRO A 622 5.82 18.07 -2.57
C PRO A 622 6.49 17.35 -3.76
N ASP A 623 7.47 16.47 -3.50
CA ASP A 623 8.11 15.59 -4.49
C ASP A 623 7.53 14.15 -4.49
N GLU A 624 6.33 14.01 -3.93
CA GLU A 624 5.51 12.78 -3.83
C GLU A 624 6.07 11.71 -2.87
N ARG A 625 7.19 11.98 -2.18
CA ARG A 625 7.73 11.05 -1.20
C ARG A 625 6.83 11.00 0.05
N PRO A 626 6.39 9.80 0.48
CA PRO A 626 5.46 9.66 1.60
C PRO A 626 6.13 9.97 2.94
N ILE A 627 5.30 10.33 3.93
CA ILE A 627 5.71 10.55 5.31
C ILE A 627 4.93 9.61 6.23
N GLY A 628 5.63 8.63 6.79
CA GLY A 628 5.13 7.77 7.88
C GLY A 628 5.54 8.27 9.27
N VAL A 629 4.65 8.10 10.26
CA VAL A 629 4.94 8.35 11.70
C VAL A 629 4.93 7.05 12.49
N GLN A 630 5.73 6.97 13.55
CA GLN A 630 5.66 5.87 14.50
C GLN A 630 4.56 6.14 15.53
N VAL A 631 3.71 5.15 15.77
CA VAL A 631 2.75 5.12 16.88
C VAL A 631 3.22 4.05 17.85
N VAL A 632 3.90 4.47 18.91
CA VAL A 632 4.50 3.58 19.92
C VAL A 632 3.55 3.45 21.10
N ALA A 633 3.25 2.22 21.52
CA ALA A 633 2.40 1.96 22.67
C ALA A 633 3.17 1.28 23.81
N ARG A 634 2.55 1.22 24.99
CA ARG A 634 3.07 0.50 26.15
C ARG A 634 3.30 -1.00 25.84
N PRO A 635 4.17 -1.70 26.60
CA PRO A 635 4.47 -3.12 26.36
C PRO A 635 3.21 -3.97 26.27
N GLY A 636 3.12 -4.74 25.19
CA GLY A 636 2.00 -5.63 24.91
C GLY A 636 0.69 -4.95 24.47
N ARG A 637 0.73 -3.65 24.12
CA ARG A 637 -0.42 -2.88 23.61
C ARG A 637 -0.36 -2.62 22.10
N GLU A 638 -0.05 -3.65 21.33
CA GLU A 638 -0.15 -3.66 19.85
C GLU A 638 -1.57 -3.24 19.40
N ASP A 639 -2.60 -3.63 20.17
CA ASP A 639 -4.00 -3.24 19.96
C ASP A 639 -4.19 -1.72 19.89
N VAL A 640 -3.55 -0.99 20.81
CA VAL A 640 -3.57 0.48 20.93
C VAL A 640 -2.72 1.13 19.86
N ALA A 641 -1.50 0.63 19.64
CA ALA A 641 -0.62 1.14 18.58
C ALA A 641 -1.34 1.13 17.23
N LEU A 642 -1.99 0.00 16.90
CA LEU A 642 -2.77 -0.15 15.68
C LEU A 642 -4.07 0.67 15.71
N ALA A 643 -4.76 0.82 16.84
CA ALA A 643 -6.01 1.59 16.89
C ALA A 643 -5.78 3.09 16.67
N VAL A 644 -4.72 3.65 17.26
CA VAL A 644 -4.33 5.05 17.04
C VAL A 644 -3.75 5.23 15.63
N ALA A 645 -2.96 4.28 15.12
CA ALA A 645 -2.48 4.33 13.74
C ALA A 645 -3.63 4.24 12.71
N GLU A 646 -4.70 3.50 13.00
CA GLU A 646 -5.91 3.41 12.17
C GLU A 646 -6.71 4.73 12.17
N LEU A 647 -6.75 5.46 13.30
CA LEU A 647 -7.30 6.82 13.32
C LEU A 647 -6.50 7.79 12.45
N LEU A 648 -5.17 7.70 12.48
CA LEU A 648 -4.30 8.53 11.65
C LEU A 648 -4.43 8.20 10.16
N GLU A 649 -4.47 6.90 9.81
CA GLU A 649 -4.65 6.42 8.43
C GLU A 649 -6.00 6.87 7.82
N ASN A 650 -7.05 6.92 8.64
CA ASN A 650 -8.38 7.39 8.21
C ASN A 650 -8.59 8.90 8.39
N SER A 651 -7.58 9.64 8.83
CA SER A 651 -7.66 11.10 8.99
C SER A 651 -7.63 11.82 7.64
N ALA A 652 -8.18 13.03 7.57
CA ALA A 652 -8.17 13.85 6.36
C ALA A 652 -6.76 14.38 5.96
N LEU A 653 -5.72 14.00 6.70
CA LEU A 653 -4.31 14.28 6.38
C LEU A 653 -3.75 13.35 5.30
N ASN A 654 -4.37 12.16 5.14
CA ASN A 654 -3.92 11.20 4.14
C ASN A 654 -4.22 11.71 2.73
N GLY A 655 -3.15 12.19 2.07
CA GLY A 655 -3.20 12.84 0.76
C GLY A 655 -2.90 14.35 0.77
N THR A 656 -2.67 14.99 1.92
CA THR A 656 -2.23 16.38 1.94
C THR A 656 -0.71 16.51 1.74
N GLU A 657 -0.31 17.39 0.83
CA GLU A 657 1.09 17.83 0.71
C GLU A 657 1.49 18.67 1.93
N VAL A 658 2.66 18.37 2.50
CA VAL A 658 3.21 19.11 3.64
C VAL A 658 4.19 20.17 3.14
N HIS A 659 3.82 21.43 3.30
CA HIS A 659 4.69 22.58 3.03
C HIS A 659 5.39 23.06 4.31
N SER A 660 6.59 23.60 4.15
CA SER A 660 7.40 24.25 5.21
C SER A 660 6.85 25.60 5.64
#